data_AF-A0A3S5BGK5-F1
#
_entry.id   AF-A0A3S5BGK5-F1
#
_cell.length_a   1.000
_cell.length_b   1.000
_cell.length_c   1.000
_cell.angle_alpha   90.00
_cell.angle_beta   90.00
_cell.angle_gamma   90.00
#
_symmetry.space_group_name_H-M   'P 1'
#
loop_
_entity.id
_entity.type
_entity.pdbx_description
1 polymer ?
#
loop_
_entity_poly.entity_id
_entity_poly.type
_entity_poly.pdbx_seq_one_letter_code
_entity_poly.pdbx_strand_id
1 'polypeptide(L)'
;MAILFDGAGHVGGFTAVLDGDFDVILPTITYTAGYTSVFGADDEGTFLQLRGTVTRLRFGNGGSTIDLATGALVGVTVSDGRIKRVGDQLTFTLAGVSQTITSTASLDIRNWGQHDGRSFFEGTMSGVATITGNLEGVITHDFDGGVVDETDMPNTSGDYDHGTLVGFTTGGYQTPATSDAVANAGDDLGGINAGDNVQLDGSNSQNVDSFTWVETTSTGVTLIDANTLTPSFEAPAFTDPTEIAFALTVDAANGTTDTDSVSYFVLEDGAAITDPIELVVMDAPGFPYDPPTLTGGAHIPMIINQAGTLERNVDGAGWVSAGAVTEGSHVDDFIGDVGAFTVEYRIAENPTTTVTTQEIVIGFGVDTWGHSNMSGRGASTSANYTPSSAGTKAYMFGNNGVFKELDDPYDSHSGQVYGVSSDSSAGGSLVIYMANVWLENNPDIPIYFVPNAKGSSGMETWLPTSTDRVNGYNLYEAAMARRAEIDVNICLIFIGGVDYSSTGDAYTNELAGFGVLSQANWDESGIKTVLITEPYYPTRTQGDAYVGQDAISQAINDAPRFHEHVAYVTETIYPVDISDGNGGDDVHATGGAARLDMGTRIGRSLVRGHSTSCLVKLEGLEPTDGVMNITLLDSSDNEVYNQPIIFHNGEASTAGLNLEQGEAVTGTVSDGANTYQVSGVVAGDVTEVVANVAPTANAGPNQSVAAGVTVQLDASSSTPGTNPIALYEWTQTAGDTVALEDETTATPSFSAPSKTNAQTITFSVVAIDSEGNRSAAAAVSIDVAAVVLSEILKIIERLDFELQTQGDVNAYYGRANREVMKLKPSNPEGLVMDGEFLNLESNTITEVKIVAEGVSISSKTDAININKSELIPRLGDLDIGKNGNIYFSIIVFVEGDDKGVVVSSKGATGNKPMIYVTL
;
A
#
# COMPACT_ATOMS: atom_id res chain seq x y z
N MET A 1 38.85 -36.28 26.30
CA MET A 1 38.16 -35.06 26.76
C MET A 1 36.80 -34.97 26.09
N ALA A 2 35.79 -34.48 26.79
CA ALA A 2 34.47 -34.19 26.26
C ALA A 2 34.12 -32.73 26.56
N ILE A 3 33.48 -32.04 25.62
CA ILE A 3 33.01 -30.65 25.74
C ILE A 3 31.52 -30.68 25.42
N LEU A 4 30.69 -30.21 26.35
CA LEU A 4 29.24 -30.12 26.18
C LEU A 4 28.88 -28.74 25.63
N PHE A 5 28.07 -28.72 24.57
CA PHE A 5 27.48 -27.53 23.99
C PHE A 5 25.97 -27.58 24.24
N ASP A 6 25.41 -26.50 24.78
CA ASP A 6 24.00 -26.39 25.22
C ASP A 6 23.10 -25.67 24.20
N GLY A 7 23.64 -25.30 23.03
CA GLY A 7 22.93 -24.58 21.98
C GLY A 7 23.37 -23.11 21.82
N ALA A 8 24.03 -22.52 22.82
CA ALA A 8 24.60 -21.18 22.69
C ALA A 8 25.89 -21.26 21.84
N GLY A 9 25.92 -20.55 20.71
CA GLY A 9 26.83 -20.77 19.58
C GLY A 9 28.34 -20.55 19.76
N HIS A 10 28.93 -20.65 20.95
CA HIS A 10 30.40 -20.62 21.13
C HIS A 10 30.88 -21.05 22.54
N VAL A 11 32.16 -21.46 22.63
CA VAL A 11 32.89 -21.69 23.89
C VAL A 11 34.21 -20.91 23.83
N GLY A 12 34.33 -19.87 24.65
CA GLY A 12 35.55 -19.06 24.79
C GLY A 12 36.62 -19.73 25.67
N GLY A 13 37.89 -19.37 25.50
CA GLY A 13 38.99 -19.76 26.41
C GLY A 13 39.58 -21.18 26.24
N PHE A 14 38.97 -22.02 25.41
CA PHE A 14 39.50 -23.36 25.11
C PHE A 14 40.56 -23.33 24.00
N THR A 15 41.74 -23.91 24.25
CA THR A 15 42.81 -24.09 23.26
C THR A 15 43.40 -25.51 23.37
N ALA A 16 43.43 -26.26 22.28
CA ALA A 16 44.19 -27.51 22.21
C ALA A 16 44.99 -27.62 20.92
N VAL A 17 46.27 -27.98 21.07
CA VAL A 17 47.17 -28.26 19.94
C VAL A 17 47.49 -29.76 19.96
N LEU A 18 47.08 -30.45 18.89
CA LEU A 18 47.14 -31.90 18.78
C LEU A 18 48.25 -32.34 17.81
N ASP A 19 49.26 -32.97 18.41
CA ASP A 19 50.35 -33.69 17.75
C ASP A 19 50.17 -35.21 17.93
N GLY A 20 50.65 -36.05 17.01
CA GLY A 20 50.39 -37.52 17.02
C GLY A 20 48.97 -37.97 16.61
N ASP A 21 48.61 -39.23 16.83
CA ASP A 21 47.27 -39.72 16.41
C ASP A 21 46.17 -39.17 17.31
N PHE A 22 45.08 -38.75 16.70
CA PHE A 22 43.93 -38.20 17.40
C PHE A 22 42.63 -38.52 16.69
N ASP A 23 41.53 -38.39 17.43
CA ASP A 23 40.17 -38.51 16.96
C ASP A 23 39.34 -37.41 17.62
N VAL A 24 38.92 -36.44 16.81
CA VAL A 24 38.08 -35.31 17.22
C VAL A 24 36.71 -35.51 16.60
N ILE A 25 35.70 -35.71 17.43
CA ILE A 25 34.29 -35.69 17.04
C ILE A 25 33.76 -34.29 17.32
N LEU A 26 33.24 -33.63 16.28
CA LEU A 26 32.63 -32.30 16.36
C LEU A 26 31.25 -32.39 17.03
N PRO A 27 30.76 -31.31 17.65
CA PRO A 27 29.38 -31.27 18.13
C PRO A 27 28.39 -31.29 16.96
N THR A 28 27.10 -31.38 17.27
CA THR A 28 26.05 -31.15 16.27
C THR A 28 26.03 -29.66 15.94
N ILE A 29 26.05 -29.34 14.64
CA ILE A 29 26.20 -27.96 14.15
C ILE A 29 25.04 -27.65 13.20
N THR A 30 24.33 -26.56 13.47
CA THR A 30 23.36 -25.94 12.55
C THR A 30 23.83 -24.53 12.26
N TYR A 31 23.79 -24.08 11.02
CA TYR A 31 24.35 -22.78 10.61
C TYR A 31 23.34 -22.02 9.78
N THR A 32 23.34 -20.71 10.00
CA THR A 32 22.33 -19.80 9.45
C THR A 32 22.92 -18.86 8.39
N ALA A 33 24.23 -18.94 8.10
CA ALA A 33 24.89 -18.13 7.09
C ALA A 33 25.91 -18.88 6.23
N GLY A 34 26.20 -18.34 5.05
CA GLY A 34 27.06 -18.95 4.02
C GLY A 34 28.57 -18.90 4.29
N TYR A 35 29.01 -18.14 5.29
CA TYR A 35 30.41 -18.01 5.70
C TYR A 35 30.53 -17.99 7.22
N THR A 36 30.93 -19.11 7.83
CA THR A 36 31.13 -19.20 9.29
C THR A 36 32.37 -20.03 9.62
N SER A 37 33.02 -19.75 10.75
CA SER A 37 34.10 -20.60 11.29
C SER A 37 33.63 -21.35 12.54
N VAL A 38 33.98 -22.64 12.65
CA VAL A 38 33.61 -23.48 13.80
C VAL A 38 34.63 -23.33 14.93
N PHE A 39 35.92 -23.19 14.60
CA PHE A 39 37.00 -22.88 15.53
C PHE A 39 38.15 -22.19 14.79
N GLY A 40 38.93 -21.41 15.55
CA GLY A 40 40.18 -20.77 15.17
C GLY A 40 40.04 -19.53 14.30
N ALA A 41 40.73 -18.44 14.69
CA ALA A 41 41.07 -17.36 13.77
C ALA A 41 42.15 -16.44 14.39
N ASP A 42 43.38 -16.65 13.94
CA ASP A 42 44.30 -15.62 13.46
C ASP A 42 44.74 -16.10 12.06
N ASP A 43 45.27 -15.22 11.20
CA ASP A 43 45.75 -15.57 9.85
C ASP A 43 46.85 -16.67 9.84
N GLU A 44 47.37 -17.03 11.03
CA GLU A 44 48.42 -18.01 11.27
C GLU A 44 47.93 -19.33 11.91
N GLY A 45 46.61 -19.55 12.10
CA GLY A 45 46.05 -20.71 12.83
C GLY A 45 45.40 -21.83 11.98
N THR A 46 44.89 -22.87 12.65
CA THR A 46 43.95 -23.84 12.07
C THR A 46 42.54 -23.26 12.12
N PHE A 47 41.78 -23.35 11.03
CA PHE A 47 40.37 -22.95 11.06
C PHE A 47 39.52 -23.85 10.16
N LEU A 48 38.32 -24.17 10.64
CA LEU A 48 37.29 -24.88 9.88
C LEU A 48 36.28 -23.87 9.38
N GLN A 49 36.13 -23.78 8.06
CA GLN A 49 35.31 -22.81 7.38
C GLN A 49 34.23 -23.46 6.51
N LEU A 50 32.99 -23.02 6.67
CA LEU A 50 31.86 -23.41 5.84
C LEU A 50 31.65 -22.33 4.77
N ARG A 51 31.65 -22.70 3.48
CA ARG A 51 31.51 -21.78 2.33
C ARG A 51 30.45 -22.28 1.36
N GLY A 52 29.19 -21.95 1.55
CA GLY A 52 28.11 -22.30 0.62
C GLY A 52 28.10 -23.78 0.23
N THR A 53 28.77 -24.14 -0.89
CA THR A 53 28.91 -25.50 -1.44
C THR A 53 30.18 -26.27 -1.07
N VAL A 54 31.13 -25.65 -0.35
CA VAL A 54 32.43 -26.24 0.00
C VAL A 54 32.74 -26.01 1.48
N THR A 55 33.15 -27.06 2.18
CA THR A 55 33.71 -26.95 3.53
C THR A 55 35.21 -27.10 3.49
N ARG A 56 35.94 -26.20 4.16
CA ARG A 56 37.40 -26.12 4.16
C ARG A 56 37.96 -26.28 5.56
N LEU A 57 38.84 -27.25 5.76
CA LEU A 57 39.69 -27.34 6.96
C LEU A 57 41.11 -26.87 6.62
N ARG A 58 41.58 -25.79 7.25
CA ARG A 58 42.99 -25.36 7.22
C ARG A 58 43.70 -25.74 8.49
N PHE A 59 44.94 -26.20 8.40
CA PHE A 59 45.73 -26.65 9.55
C PHE A 59 47.25 -26.51 9.29
N GLY A 60 48.07 -26.68 10.32
CA GLY A 60 49.52 -26.47 10.23
C GLY A 60 49.90 -25.00 9.99
N ASN A 61 49.34 -24.10 10.79
CA ASN A 61 49.49 -22.65 10.65
C ASN A 61 49.13 -22.11 9.25
N GLY A 62 48.01 -22.58 8.69
CA GLY A 62 47.54 -22.18 7.36
C GLY A 62 48.28 -22.81 6.17
N GLY A 63 49.31 -23.64 6.40
CA GLY A 63 50.11 -24.25 5.34
C GLY A 63 49.45 -25.44 4.61
N SER A 64 48.45 -26.08 5.21
CA SER A 64 47.73 -27.22 4.63
C SER A 64 46.22 -26.98 4.58
N THR A 65 45.54 -27.58 3.61
CA THR A 65 44.09 -27.43 3.40
C THR A 65 43.45 -28.73 2.90
N ILE A 66 42.26 -29.05 3.43
CA ILE A 66 41.37 -30.13 2.96
C ILE A 66 40.02 -29.48 2.59
N ASP A 67 39.52 -29.75 1.38
CA ASP A 67 38.28 -29.16 0.87
C ASP A 67 37.26 -30.27 0.56
N LEU A 68 36.11 -30.23 1.21
CA LEU A 68 34.98 -31.13 0.98
C LEU A 68 33.92 -30.43 0.13
N ALA A 69 33.49 -31.06 -0.96
CA ALA A 69 32.33 -30.59 -1.74
C ALA A 69 31.04 -31.09 -1.07
N THR A 70 30.48 -30.30 -0.17
CA THR A 70 29.37 -30.67 0.73
C THR A 70 27.99 -30.24 0.23
N GLY A 71 27.92 -29.43 -0.84
CA GLY A 71 26.64 -28.88 -1.32
C GLY A 71 26.15 -27.70 -0.49
N ALA A 72 25.02 -27.10 -0.88
CA ALA A 72 24.48 -25.95 -0.16
C ALA A 72 24.02 -26.39 1.22
N LEU A 73 24.66 -25.80 2.19
CA LEU A 73 24.61 -26.30 3.54
C LEU A 73 23.60 -25.41 4.35
N VAL A 74 23.45 -24.10 4.07
CA VAL A 74 22.78 -23.13 4.98
C VAL A 74 21.39 -23.62 5.44
N GLY A 75 21.16 -23.63 6.75
CA GLY A 75 19.93 -24.14 7.39
C GLY A 75 19.92 -25.64 7.71
N VAL A 76 20.95 -26.41 7.34
CA VAL A 76 21.02 -27.87 7.57
C VAL A 76 21.75 -28.21 8.87
N THR A 77 21.17 -29.07 9.72
CA THR A 77 21.84 -29.62 10.90
C THR A 77 22.75 -30.79 10.54
N VAL A 78 24.02 -30.74 10.98
CA VAL A 78 25.05 -31.75 10.71
C VAL A 78 25.59 -32.32 12.01
N SER A 79 25.56 -33.65 12.17
CA SER A 79 25.95 -34.36 13.40
C SER A 79 27.09 -35.37 13.22
N ASP A 80 27.65 -35.50 12.01
CA ASP A 80 28.67 -36.50 11.66
C ASP A 80 30.10 -35.92 11.55
N GLY A 81 30.29 -34.67 11.96
CA GLY A 81 31.56 -33.96 11.84
C GLY A 81 32.70 -34.65 12.60
N ARG A 82 33.81 -34.95 11.92
CA ARG A 82 34.94 -35.68 12.52
C ARG A 82 36.27 -35.37 11.86
N ILE A 83 37.32 -35.17 12.66
CA ILE A 83 38.72 -35.02 12.22
C ILE A 83 39.57 -36.08 12.89
N LYS A 84 40.19 -36.95 12.11
CA LYS A 84 40.94 -38.10 12.62
C LYS A 84 42.31 -38.22 11.99
N ARG A 85 43.35 -38.38 12.80
CA ARG A 85 44.70 -38.74 12.35
C ARG A 85 45.10 -40.12 12.84
N VAL A 86 45.63 -40.94 11.93
CA VAL A 86 46.29 -42.23 12.22
C VAL A 86 47.58 -42.32 11.40
N GLY A 87 48.73 -42.30 12.07
CA GLY A 87 50.03 -42.05 11.46
C GLY A 87 50.05 -40.72 10.73
N ASP A 88 50.51 -40.72 9.49
CA ASP A 88 50.52 -39.53 8.65
C ASP A 88 49.20 -39.32 7.88
N GLN A 89 48.16 -40.15 8.09
CA GLN A 89 46.88 -40.03 7.39
C GLN A 89 45.90 -39.18 8.20
N LEU A 90 45.58 -37.99 7.71
CA LEU A 90 44.59 -37.09 8.27
C LEU A 90 43.30 -37.17 7.45
N THR A 91 42.20 -37.54 8.08
CA THR A 91 40.87 -37.64 7.48
C THR A 91 39.93 -36.59 8.09
N PHE A 92 39.23 -35.86 7.23
CA PHE A 92 38.18 -34.92 7.61
C PHE A 92 36.85 -35.38 7.01
N THR A 93 35.81 -35.46 7.84
CA THR A 93 34.45 -35.85 7.47
C THR A 93 33.44 -34.80 7.94
N LEU A 94 32.50 -34.45 7.06
CA LEU A 94 31.35 -33.61 7.39
C LEU A 94 30.24 -33.81 6.34
N ALA A 95 28.97 -33.83 6.79
CA ALA A 95 27.79 -33.93 5.93
C ALA A 95 27.84 -35.12 4.97
N GLY A 96 28.30 -36.28 5.44
CA GLY A 96 28.44 -37.51 4.69
C GLY A 96 29.62 -37.56 3.71
N VAL A 97 30.43 -36.49 3.63
CA VAL A 97 31.59 -36.39 2.73
C VAL A 97 32.88 -36.50 3.53
N SER A 98 33.80 -37.35 3.07
CA SER A 98 35.12 -37.52 3.70
C SER A 98 36.26 -37.31 2.71
N GLN A 99 37.35 -36.71 3.17
CA GLN A 99 38.61 -36.64 2.42
C GLN A 99 39.79 -36.97 3.34
N THR A 100 40.75 -37.73 2.82
CA THR A 100 41.97 -38.12 3.51
C THR A 100 43.19 -37.59 2.76
N ILE A 101 44.14 -37.02 3.49
CA ILE A 101 45.43 -36.58 2.97
C ILE A 101 46.57 -37.09 3.84
N THR A 102 47.78 -37.10 3.29
CA THR A 102 49.00 -37.35 4.07
C THR A 102 49.50 -36.03 4.67
N SER A 103 49.53 -35.90 5.99
CA SER A 103 50.10 -34.74 6.67
C SER A 103 50.55 -35.04 8.10
N THR A 104 51.70 -34.47 8.48
CA THR A 104 52.24 -34.50 9.84
C THR A 104 51.99 -33.21 10.61
N ALA A 105 51.30 -32.23 10.02
CA ALA A 105 51.10 -30.93 10.64
C ALA A 105 50.17 -31.01 11.86
N SER A 106 50.40 -30.13 12.83
CA SER A 106 49.59 -30.02 14.05
C SER A 106 48.18 -29.53 13.74
N LEU A 107 47.19 -30.02 14.51
CA LEU A 107 45.82 -29.52 14.49
C LEU A 107 45.61 -28.60 15.70
N ASP A 108 45.15 -27.38 15.45
CA ASP A 108 44.92 -26.36 16.49
C ASP A 108 43.43 -26.05 16.61
N ILE A 109 42.81 -26.36 17.75
CA ILE A 109 41.38 -26.18 17.97
C ILE A 109 41.17 -25.20 19.13
N ARG A 110 41.35 -23.92 18.83
CA ARG A 110 41.14 -22.80 19.75
C ARG A 110 39.90 -21.98 19.41
N ASN A 111 39.32 -21.31 20.41
CA ASN A 111 38.23 -20.33 20.24
C ASN A 111 37.05 -20.87 19.42
N TRP A 112 36.32 -21.83 19.98
CA TRP A 112 35.16 -22.44 19.31
C TRP A 112 34.06 -21.40 19.14
N GLY A 113 33.74 -21.07 17.89
CA GLY A 113 32.73 -20.07 17.53
C GLY A 113 33.08 -18.60 17.81
N GLN A 114 34.28 -18.28 18.32
CA GLN A 114 34.70 -16.91 18.66
C GLN A 114 35.94 -16.43 17.87
N HIS A 115 35.98 -15.12 17.59
CA HIS A 115 37.14 -14.37 17.07
C HIS A 115 37.28 -13.03 17.80
N ASP A 116 38.45 -12.71 18.36
CA ASP A 116 38.71 -11.47 19.10
C ASP A 116 37.61 -11.12 20.14
N GLY A 117 37.07 -12.13 20.84
CA GLY A 117 36.01 -11.97 21.82
C GLY A 117 34.60 -11.72 21.25
N ARG A 118 34.38 -11.87 19.94
CA ARG A 118 33.07 -11.78 19.27
C ARG A 118 32.65 -13.13 18.70
N SER A 119 31.34 -13.42 18.70
CA SER A 119 30.80 -14.60 18.01
C SER A 119 31.03 -14.45 16.50
N PHE A 120 31.78 -15.38 15.91
CA PHE A 120 32.05 -15.43 14.47
C PHE A 120 31.30 -16.59 13.80
N PHE A 121 30.81 -17.53 14.60
CA PHE A 121 29.88 -18.55 14.14
C PHE A 121 28.44 -18.02 14.19
N GLU A 122 27.76 -18.09 13.04
CA GLU A 122 26.34 -17.75 12.89
C GLU A 122 25.56 -19.07 12.76
N GLY A 123 25.00 -19.52 13.90
CA GLY A 123 24.35 -20.82 14.03
C GLY A 123 24.28 -21.33 15.48
N THR A 124 23.89 -22.59 15.66
CA THR A 124 23.90 -23.30 16.95
C THR A 124 24.88 -24.47 16.95
N MET A 125 25.52 -24.71 18.09
CA MET A 125 26.29 -25.94 18.37
C MET A 125 25.66 -26.62 19.57
N SER A 126 25.38 -27.92 19.48
CA SER A 126 24.75 -28.68 20.56
C SER A 126 25.31 -30.11 20.68
N GLY A 127 25.14 -30.71 21.85
CA GLY A 127 25.62 -32.06 22.14
C GLY A 127 27.09 -32.08 22.58
N VAL A 128 27.77 -33.20 22.37
CA VAL A 128 29.10 -33.43 22.97
C VAL A 128 30.19 -33.54 21.90
N ALA A 129 31.14 -32.62 21.91
CA ALA A 129 32.39 -32.79 21.17
C ALA A 129 33.35 -33.67 21.98
N THR A 130 34.03 -34.62 21.34
CA THR A 130 34.99 -35.49 22.03
C THR A 130 36.35 -35.45 21.36
N ILE A 131 37.39 -35.44 22.19
CA ILE A 131 38.79 -35.46 21.75
C ILE A 131 39.46 -36.65 22.41
N THR A 132 40.01 -37.54 21.58
CA THR A 132 40.83 -38.68 22.02
C THR A 132 42.15 -38.66 21.24
N GLY A 133 43.24 -39.11 21.87
CA GLY A 133 44.56 -39.12 21.23
C GLY A 133 45.53 -40.00 22.01
N ASN A 134 46.62 -40.43 21.35
CA ASN A 134 47.48 -41.48 21.88
C ASN A 134 48.86 -41.03 22.40
N LEU A 135 49.34 -39.79 22.22
CA LEU A 135 50.58 -39.25 22.85
C LEU A 135 50.78 -37.72 22.67
N GLU A 136 51.37 -37.06 23.69
CA GLU A 136 52.02 -35.72 23.74
C GLU A 136 51.34 -34.47 23.13
N GLY A 137 50.00 -34.38 23.10
CA GLY A 137 49.32 -33.10 22.93
C GLY A 137 49.40 -32.24 24.20
N VAL A 138 49.71 -30.95 24.06
CA VAL A 138 49.55 -29.96 25.14
C VAL A 138 48.12 -29.42 25.07
N ILE A 139 47.30 -29.74 26.06
CA ILE A 139 46.01 -29.07 26.28
C ILE A 139 46.24 -28.00 27.34
N THR A 140 46.05 -26.73 26.97
CA THR A 140 46.10 -25.57 27.85
C THR A 140 44.75 -24.89 27.83
N HIS A 141 44.07 -24.85 28.97
CA HIS A 141 42.80 -24.16 29.15
C HIS A 141 43.01 -22.86 29.93
N ASP A 142 42.37 -21.77 29.51
CA ASP A 142 42.25 -20.50 30.23
C ASP A 142 40.76 -20.16 30.28
N PHE A 143 40.10 -20.56 31.39
CA PHE A 143 38.66 -20.33 31.57
C PHE A 143 38.35 -18.97 32.22
N ASP A 144 39.34 -18.17 32.63
CA ASP A 144 39.07 -17.01 33.48
C ASP A 144 39.59 -15.67 32.95
N GLY A 145 40.19 -15.61 31.75
CA GLY A 145 40.56 -14.41 30.98
C GLY A 145 39.94 -13.09 31.51
N GLY A 146 40.58 -12.52 32.54
CA GLY A 146 39.89 -11.58 33.43
C GLY A 146 39.54 -10.24 32.77
N VAL A 147 38.35 -9.69 33.09
CA VAL A 147 38.11 -8.70 34.18
C VAL A 147 36.62 -8.71 34.59
N VAL A 148 36.39 -8.81 35.90
CA VAL A 148 35.24 -8.46 36.79
C VAL A 148 33.82 -8.39 36.21
N ASP A 149 32.98 -9.28 36.77
CA ASP A 149 31.52 -9.42 36.69
C ASP A 149 30.97 -10.06 35.40
N GLU A 150 30.98 -11.40 35.32
CA GLU A 150 29.76 -12.20 35.06
C GLU A 150 29.94 -13.73 35.23
N THR A 151 29.06 -14.27 36.09
CA THR A 151 28.52 -15.62 36.37
C THR A 151 29.42 -16.88 36.29
N ASP A 152 29.74 -17.40 37.48
CA ASP A 152 30.38 -18.69 37.77
C ASP A 152 29.65 -19.91 37.17
N MET A 153 30.38 -20.77 36.44
CA MET A 153 30.05 -22.19 36.38
C MET A 153 30.70 -22.90 37.59
N PRO A 154 29.93 -23.50 38.52
CA PRO A 154 30.51 -24.13 39.69
C PRO A 154 31.30 -25.40 39.30
N ASN A 155 32.63 -25.28 39.31
CA ASN A 155 33.53 -26.43 39.22
C ASN A 155 33.54 -27.20 40.57
N THR A 156 32.97 -28.40 40.59
CA THR A 156 32.97 -29.29 41.77
C THR A 156 34.30 -30.03 42.01
N SER A 157 35.34 -29.85 41.18
CA SER A 157 36.61 -30.60 41.34
C SER A 157 37.64 -29.92 42.24
N GLY A 158 37.44 -28.66 42.64
CA GLY A 158 38.28 -27.99 43.62
C GLY A 158 39.76 -27.79 43.23
N ASP A 159 40.10 -27.82 41.95
CA ASP A 159 41.46 -27.57 41.45
C ASP A 159 41.48 -26.26 40.66
N TYR A 160 41.96 -25.20 41.30
CA TYR A 160 42.22 -23.89 40.69
C TYR A 160 43.72 -23.78 40.42
N ASP A 161 44.20 -24.38 39.35
CA ASP A 161 45.55 -24.12 38.87
C ASP A 161 45.58 -24.08 37.33
N HIS A 162 46.25 -23.06 36.79
CA HIS A 162 46.59 -22.93 35.38
C HIS A 162 47.50 -24.10 34.96
N GLY A 163 46.90 -25.22 34.54
CA GLY A 163 47.60 -26.48 34.32
C GLY A 163 47.77 -26.82 32.84
N THR A 164 49.02 -26.98 32.40
CA THR A 164 49.35 -27.70 31.16
C THR A 164 49.12 -29.20 31.39
N LEU A 165 48.11 -29.79 30.77
CA LEU A 165 47.90 -31.24 30.80
C LEU A 165 48.84 -31.90 29.79
N VAL A 166 49.88 -32.58 30.29
CA VAL A 166 50.86 -33.33 29.47
C VAL A 166 50.85 -34.81 29.84
N GLY A 167 50.69 -35.68 28.84
CA GLY A 167 51.04 -37.10 28.95
C GLY A 167 49.98 -38.05 29.54
N PHE A 168 48.79 -38.14 28.94
CA PHE A 168 47.87 -39.23 29.28
C PHE A 168 48.30 -40.56 28.63
N THR A 169 48.73 -41.52 29.46
CA THR A 169 48.73 -42.95 29.10
C THR A 169 47.65 -43.66 29.90
N THR A 170 46.93 -44.56 29.23
CA THR A 170 45.83 -45.38 29.74
C THR A 170 46.18 -46.14 31.03
N GLY A 171 45.22 -46.23 31.95
CA GLY A 171 45.07 -47.42 32.79
C GLY A 171 44.86 -47.18 34.28
N GLY A 172 43.61 -47.25 34.72
CA GLY A 172 43.23 -47.41 36.11
C GLY A 172 41.78 -47.86 36.19
N TYR A 173 41.54 -49.15 35.93
CA TYR A 173 40.29 -49.84 36.25
C TYR A 173 40.04 -49.68 37.76
N GLN A 174 39.24 -48.68 38.14
CA GLN A 174 38.46 -48.74 39.36
C GLN A 174 37.26 -49.59 39.00
N THR A 175 37.02 -50.68 39.74
CA THR A 175 35.72 -51.36 39.68
C THR A 175 34.63 -50.29 39.70
N PRO A 176 33.59 -50.37 38.85
CA PRO A 176 32.62 -49.30 38.74
C PRO A 176 32.15 -48.95 40.15
N ALA A 177 32.21 -47.67 40.52
CA ALA A 177 31.18 -47.19 41.42
C ALA A 177 29.89 -47.63 40.72
N THR A 178 29.19 -48.60 41.29
CA THR A 178 27.91 -49.02 40.72
C THR A 178 27.10 -47.74 40.70
N SER A 179 26.82 -47.28 39.50
CA SER A 179 26.05 -46.09 39.27
C SER A 179 24.73 -46.22 40.03
N ASP A 180 24.24 -45.10 40.54
CA ASP A 180 23.01 -45.08 41.30
C ASP A 180 21.86 -45.67 40.46
N ALA A 181 20.86 -46.20 41.15
CA ALA A 181 19.60 -46.60 40.51
C ALA A 181 19.07 -45.43 39.66
N VAL A 182 18.68 -45.71 38.42
CA VAL A 182 17.94 -44.75 37.58
C VAL A 182 16.70 -45.46 37.07
N ALA A 183 15.53 -45.05 37.55
CA ALA A 183 14.25 -45.57 37.09
C ALA A 183 13.90 -44.92 35.75
N ASN A 184 13.40 -45.72 34.82
CA ASN A 184 12.75 -45.26 33.61
C ASN A 184 11.55 -46.17 33.35
N ALA A 185 10.35 -45.64 33.52
CA ALA A 185 9.08 -46.36 33.41
C ALA A 185 8.58 -46.47 31.95
N GLY A 186 9.34 -45.94 30.98
CA GLY A 186 8.91 -45.74 29.60
C GLY A 186 8.14 -44.43 29.42
N ASP A 187 7.83 -44.12 28.16
CA ASP A 187 7.02 -42.95 27.83
C ASP A 187 5.54 -43.18 28.22
N ASP A 188 4.81 -42.11 28.53
CA ASP A 188 3.35 -42.14 28.66
C ASP A 188 2.71 -42.61 27.34
N LEU A 189 1.74 -43.54 27.42
CA LEU A 189 1.11 -44.12 26.23
C LEU A 189 -0.40 -43.92 26.22
N GLY A 190 -0.94 -43.39 25.11
CA GLY A 190 -2.37 -43.29 24.84
C GLY A 190 -2.88 -44.39 23.90
N GLY A 191 -4.21 -44.49 23.75
CA GLY A 191 -4.84 -45.36 22.73
C GLY A 191 -5.06 -46.81 23.16
N ILE A 192 -5.15 -47.08 24.46
CA ILE A 192 -5.46 -48.39 25.01
C ILE A 192 -6.97 -48.57 25.10
N ASN A 193 -7.49 -49.66 24.53
CA ASN A 193 -8.90 -50.00 24.61
C ASN A 193 -9.18 -50.94 25.78
N ALA A 194 -10.43 -50.96 26.25
CA ALA A 194 -10.87 -51.93 27.24
C ALA A 194 -10.65 -53.37 26.73
N GLY A 195 -9.99 -54.20 27.55
CA GLY A 195 -9.63 -55.58 27.23
C GLY A 195 -8.24 -55.76 26.60
N ASP A 196 -7.55 -54.68 26.25
CA ASP A 196 -6.17 -54.76 25.76
C ASP A 196 -5.23 -55.26 26.87
N ASN A 197 -4.30 -56.15 26.51
CA ASN A 197 -3.24 -56.58 27.41
C ASN A 197 -2.03 -55.64 27.28
N VAL A 198 -1.95 -54.67 28.19
CA VAL A 198 -0.90 -53.64 28.21
C VAL A 198 0.33 -54.18 28.91
N GLN A 199 1.49 -54.05 28.27
CA GLN A 199 2.80 -54.34 28.89
C GLN A 199 3.47 -53.04 29.31
N LEU A 200 3.87 -52.94 30.58
CA LEU A 200 4.76 -51.87 31.04
C LEU A 200 6.20 -52.24 30.67
N ASP A 201 7.08 -51.26 30.47
CA ASP A 201 8.47 -51.52 30.08
C ASP A 201 9.47 -50.70 30.90
N GLY A 202 10.14 -51.36 31.84
CA GLY A 202 11.24 -50.78 32.60
C GLY A 202 12.62 -50.95 31.97
N SER A 203 12.72 -51.39 30.70
CA SER A 203 13.99 -51.83 30.07
C SER A 203 15.06 -50.76 29.94
N ASN A 204 14.70 -49.47 29.96
CA ASN A 204 15.63 -48.35 29.94
C ASN A 204 16.17 -47.96 31.33
N SER A 205 15.68 -48.60 32.40
CA SER A 205 16.18 -48.37 33.77
C SER A 205 17.62 -48.86 33.91
N GLN A 206 18.44 -48.11 34.66
CA GLN A 206 19.87 -48.40 34.82
C GLN A 206 20.19 -48.82 36.25
N ASN A 207 21.17 -49.74 36.38
CA ASN A 207 21.69 -50.23 37.66
C ASN A 207 20.66 -50.92 38.56
N VAL A 208 19.77 -51.73 37.98
CA VAL A 208 18.65 -52.36 38.69
C VAL A 208 19.01 -53.73 39.26
N ASP A 209 18.76 -53.93 40.55
CA ASP A 209 18.76 -55.22 41.27
C ASP A 209 17.33 -55.73 41.46
N SER A 210 16.34 -54.85 41.65
CA SER A 210 14.92 -55.22 41.71
C SER A 210 13.98 -54.15 41.14
N PHE A 211 12.84 -54.59 40.59
CA PHE A 211 11.76 -53.75 40.08
C PHE A 211 10.55 -53.85 41.01
N THR A 212 9.86 -52.74 41.25
CA THR A 212 8.56 -52.71 41.92
C THR A 212 7.64 -51.76 41.18
N TRP A 213 6.52 -52.27 40.66
CA TRP A 213 5.48 -51.47 40.02
C TRP A 213 4.26 -51.34 40.92
N VAL A 214 3.78 -50.11 41.12
CA VAL A 214 2.61 -49.82 41.95
C VAL A 214 1.67 -48.88 41.20
N GLU A 215 0.41 -49.27 41.09
CA GLU A 215 -0.65 -48.38 40.59
C GLU A 215 -0.84 -47.20 41.56
N THR A 216 -0.81 -45.97 41.04
CA THR A 216 -0.95 -44.74 41.84
C THR A 216 -2.35 -44.15 41.78
N THR A 217 -3.10 -44.35 40.70
CA THR A 217 -4.47 -43.80 40.51
C THR A 217 -5.58 -44.66 41.13
N SER A 218 -5.27 -45.87 41.61
CA SER A 218 -6.20 -46.76 42.33
C SER A 218 -7.48 -47.12 41.56
N THR A 219 -7.38 -47.28 40.23
CA THR A 219 -8.48 -47.71 39.34
C THR A 219 -8.84 -49.18 39.50
N GLY A 220 -8.07 -49.94 40.28
CA GLY A 220 -8.36 -51.33 40.65
C GLY A 220 -7.75 -52.36 39.71
N VAL A 221 -6.76 -51.95 38.92
CA VAL A 221 -6.01 -52.81 38.02
C VAL A 221 -5.13 -53.78 38.83
N THR A 222 -5.10 -55.03 38.42
CA THR A 222 -4.19 -56.03 39.00
C THR A 222 -3.04 -56.29 38.04
N LEU A 223 -1.83 -55.89 38.42
CA LEU A 223 -0.62 -56.20 37.67
C LEU A 223 -0.27 -57.68 37.76
N ILE A 224 -0.02 -58.30 36.62
CA ILE A 224 0.61 -59.61 36.46
C ILE A 224 2.12 -59.38 36.45
N ASP A 225 2.83 -60.12 37.31
CA ASP A 225 4.29 -60.06 37.44
C ASP A 225 4.86 -58.67 37.80
N ALA A 226 4.15 -57.94 38.69
CA ALA A 226 4.43 -56.55 39.12
C ALA A 226 5.87 -56.22 39.60
N ASN A 227 6.71 -57.23 39.86
CA ASN A 227 8.10 -57.05 40.32
C ASN A 227 9.11 -57.48 39.24
N THR A 228 8.74 -57.37 37.97
CA THR A 228 9.58 -57.76 36.82
C THR A 228 9.85 -56.57 35.91
N LEU A 229 10.75 -56.76 34.94
CA LEU A 229 11.11 -55.75 33.95
C LEU A 229 9.89 -55.29 33.12
N THR A 230 8.99 -56.23 32.82
CA THR A 230 7.86 -56.03 31.91
C THR A 230 6.57 -56.63 32.47
N PRO A 231 6.02 -56.06 33.55
CA PRO A 231 4.72 -56.50 34.07
C PRO A 231 3.62 -56.15 33.06
N SER A 232 2.45 -56.74 33.24
CA SER A 232 1.31 -56.47 32.35
C SER A 232 0.00 -56.41 33.10
N PHE A 233 -1.00 -55.81 32.48
CA PHE A 233 -2.38 -55.84 32.96
C PHE A 233 -3.36 -55.88 31.80
N GLU A 234 -4.57 -56.35 32.08
CA GLU A 234 -5.70 -56.23 31.16
C GLU A 234 -6.44 -54.93 31.45
N ALA A 235 -6.56 -54.05 30.44
CA ALA A 235 -7.17 -52.73 30.58
C ALA A 235 -8.66 -52.82 30.94
N PRO A 236 -9.11 -52.25 32.08
CA PRO A 236 -10.52 -52.29 32.47
C PRO A 236 -11.39 -51.40 31.57
N ALA A 237 -12.70 -51.68 31.53
CA ALA A 237 -13.65 -50.79 30.88
C ALA A 237 -14.06 -49.64 31.82
N PHE A 238 -14.02 -48.41 31.32
CA PHE A 238 -14.48 -47.20 32.02
C PHE A 238 -15.60 -46.51 31.24
N THR A 239 -16.45 -45.74 31.93
CA THR A 239 -17.54 -44.97 31.33
C THR A 239 -17.13 -43.57 30.89
N ASP A 240 -15.93 -43.14 31.27
CA ASP A 240 -15.32 -41.85 30.94
C ASP A 240 -13.81 -42.08 30.73
N PRO A 241 -13.11 -41.28 29.90
CA PRO A 241 -11.66 -41.37 29.74
C PRO A 241 -10.96 -41.34 31.10
N THR A 242 -10.32 -42.45 31.46
CA THR A 242 -9.75 -42.64 32.79
C THR A 242 -8.26 -42.89 32.68
N GLU A 243 -7.49 -42.11 33.44
CA GLU A 243 -6.04 -42.27 33.58
C GLU A 243 -5.71 -43.40 34.56
N ILE A 244 -4.86 -44.32 34.12
CA ILE A 244 -4.23 -45.36 34.93
C ILE A 244 -2.74 -45.07 34.97
N ALA A 245 -2.22 -44.66 36.13
CA ALA A 245 -0.80 -44.39 36.29
C ALA A 245 -0.12 -45.41 37.20
N PHE A 246 1.12 -45.73 36.87
CA PHE A 246 1.98 -46.63 37.62
C PHE A 246 3.30 -45.94 37.94
N ALA A 247 3.78 -46.15 39.17
CA ALA A 247 5.14 -45.80 39.55
C ALA A 247 6.03 -47.05 39.47
N LEU A 248 7.14 -46.93 38.75
CA LEU A 248 8.25 -47.88 38.78
C LEU A 248 9.29 -47.40 39.81
N THR A 249 9.54 -48.21 40.82
CA THR A 249 10.71 -48.04 41.71
C THR A 249 11.76 -49.10 41.39
N VAL A 250 13.00 -48.66 41.18
CA VAL A 250 14.15 -49.56 41.00
C VAL A 250 15.17 -49.38 42.12
N ASP A 251 15.62 -50.50 42.68
CA ASP A 251 16.66 -50.55 43.71
C ASP A 251 17.96 -51.06 43.11
N ALA A 252 19.09 -50.42 43.40
CA ALA A 252 20.41 -50.87 43.02
C ALA A 252 21.08 -51.68 44.15
N ALA A 253 22.01 -52.57 43.79
CA ALA A 253 22.74 -53.40 44.75
C ALA A 253 23.59 -52.60 45.76
N ASN A 254 23.85 -51.31 45.50
CA ASN A 254 24.53 -50.38 46.42
C ASN A 254 23.59 -49.75 47.47
N GLY A 255 22.28 -50.07 47.43
CA GLY A 255 21.25 -49.55 48.33
C GLY A 255 20.65 -48.20 47.91
N THR A 256 20.98 -47.69 46.72
CA THR A 256 20.30 -46.51 46.14
C THR A 256 19.01 -46.93 45.45
N THR A 257 18.02 -46.04 45.48
CA THR A 257 16.66 -46.29 45.00
C THR A 257 16.22 -45.09 44.16
N ASP A 258 15.58 -45.32 43.03
CA ASP A 258 15.02 -44.25 42.20
C ASP A 258 13.61 -44.63 41.73
N THR A 259 12.79 -43.62 41.39
CA THR A 259 11.39 -43.83 41.00
C THR A 259 11.02 -42.97 39.82
N ASP A 260 10.32 -43.58 38.86
CA ASP A 260 9.77 -42.94 37.67
C ASP A 260 8.30 -43.35 37.50
N SER A 261 7.53 -42.61 36.72
CA SER A 261 6.09 -42.86 36.52
C SER A 261 5.71 -42.91 35.06
N VAL A 262 4.72 -43.74 34.75
CA VAL A 262 4.08 -43.82 33.43
C VAL A 262 2.57 -43.81 33.61
N SER A 263 1.88 -43.14 32.70
CA SER A 263 0.42 -43.00 32.66
C SER A 263 -0.15 -43.56 31.35
N TYR A 264 -1.36 -44.10 31.47
CA TYR A 264 -2.12 -44.69 30.38
C TYR A 264 -3.55 -44.17 30.40
N PHE A 265 -4.06 -43.74 29.25
CA PHE A 265 -5.47 -43.38 29.11
C PHE A 265 -6.25 -44.51 28.45
N VAL A 266 -7.23 -45.06 29.16
CA VAL A 266 -8.15 -46.07 28.63
C VAL A 266 -9.43 -45.38 28.14
N LEU A 267 -9.74 -45.54 26.84
CA LEU A 267 -10.87 -44.89 26.17
C LEU A 267 -12.18 -45.69 26.30
N GLU A 268 -13.31 -45.01 26.06
CA GLU A 268 -14.69 -45.55 26.08
C GLU A 268 -14.92 -46.66 25.03
N ASP A 269 -15.79 -47.63 25.34
CA ASP A 269 -16.40 -48.54 24.35
C ASP A 269 -17.45 -47.78 23.53
N GLY A 270 -17.08 -47.35 22.32
CA GLY A 270 -18.01 -46.84 21.32
C GLY A 270 -17.80 -45.37 20.94
N ALA A 271 -17.71 -45.16 19.63
CA ALA A 271 -17.54 -43.91 18.89
C ALA A 271 -17.93 -42.59 19.58
N ALA A 272 -16.92 -41.74 19.81
CA ALA A 272 -17.07 -40.29 19.77
C ALA A 272 -15.82 -39.64 19.14
N ILE A 273 -16.03 -38.76 18.16
CA ILE A 273 -15.11 -37.66 17.91
C ILE A 273 -15.49 -36.57 18.90
N THR A 274 -14.59 -36.24 19.81
CA THR A 274 -14.58 -35.02 20.62
C THR A 274 -13.11 -34.62 20.70
N ASP A 275 -12.63 -33.59 20.01
CA ASP A 275 -12.96 -32.16 20.19
C ASP A 275 -12.35 -31.30 19.03
N PRO A 276 -12.30 -29.95 19.15
CA PRO A 276 -13.14 -28.94 18.51
C PRO A 276 -12.80 -28.64 17.03
N ILE A 277 -13.68 -27.90 16.33
CA ILE A 277 -13.53 -27.34 14.96
C ILE A 277 -12.13 -27.47 14.35
N GLU A 278 -11.99 -28.42 13.42
CA GLU A 278 -10.75 -28.63 12.69
C GLU A 278 -10.62 -27.62 11.55
N LEU A 279 -9.61 -26.77 11.68
CA LEU A 279 -9.31 -25.67 10.79
C LEU A 279 -8.42 -26.12 9.63
N VAL A 280 -8.71 -25.59 8.45
CA VAL A 280 -7.99 -25.87 7.21
C VAL A 280 -7.67 -24.57 6.51
N VAL A 281 -6.44 -24.39 6.05
CA VAL A 281 -6.05 -23.17 5.36
C VAL A 281 -5.59 -23.48 3.92
N MET A 282 -5.81 -22.48 3.07
CA MET A 282 -5.39 -22.41 1.68
C MET A 282 -3.86 -22.44 1.51
N ASP A 283 -3.39 -22.91 0.35
CA ASP A 283 -2.07 -22.55 -0.16
C ASP A 283 -1.96 -21.02 -0.34
N ALA A 284 -0.81 -20.45 0.04
CA ALA A 284 -0.54 -19.02 -0.06
C ALA A 284 -0.62 -18.53 -1.53
N PRO A 285 -1.37 -17.46 -1.84
CA PRO A 285 -1.32 -16.84 -3.15
C PRO A 285 0.03 -16.14 -3.37
N GLY A 286 0.60 -16.36 -4.56
CA GLY A 286 1.57 -15.42 -5.11
C GLY A 286 0.87 -14.09 -5.40
N PHE A 287 1.33 -13.00 -4.78
CA PHE A 287 0.92 -11.64 -5.12
C PHE A 287 1.64 -11.15 -6.41
N PRO A 288 1.05 -10.23 -7.21
CA PRO A 288 -0.09 -9.37 -6.92
C PRO A 288 -1.42 -9.88 -7.54
N TYR A 289 -2.51 -9.81 -6.78
CA TYR A 289 -3.90 -10.25 -7.10
C TYR A 289 -4.09 -10.96 -8.47
N ASP A 290 -3.76 -12.25 -8.49
CA ASP A 290 -4.46 -13.23 -9.33
C ASP A 290 -5.43 -13.93 -8.36
N PRO A 291 -6.76 -14.01 -8.62
CA PRO A 291 -7.66 -14.78 -7.77
C PRO A 291 -7.04 -16.17 -7.57
N PRO A 292 -6.80 -16.61 -6.31
CA PRO A 292 -6.04 -17.82 -6.04
C PRO A 292 -6.68 -18.98 -6.79
N THR A 293 -5.86 -19.89 -7.30
CA THR A 293 -6.35 -21.19 -7.76
C THR A 293 -7.19 -21.81 -6.63
N LEU A 294 -8.48 -21.99 -6.91
CA LEU A 294 -9.58 -22.19 -5.95
C LEU A 294 -9.59 -23.57 -5.28
N THR A 295 -8.49 -24.00 -4.65
CA THR A 295 -8.43 -25.27 -3.91
C THR A 295 -7.54 -25.15 -2.68
N GLY A 296 -8.04 -25.56 -1.50
CA GLY A 296 -7.28 -25.67 -0.25
C GLY A 296 -7.28 -27.12 0.26
N GLY A 297 -6.25 -27.50 1.03
CA GLY A 297 -6.05 -28.86 1.52
C GLY A 297 -6.10 -28.94 3.05
N ALA A 298 -6.92 -29.86 3.56
CA ALA A 298 -7.12 -30.20 4.96
C ALA A 298 -6.45 -31.53 5.28
N HIS A 299 -5.77 -31.63 6.42
CA HIS A 299 -5.42 -32.92 6.99
C HIS A 299 -6.43 -33.23 8.08
N ILE A 300 -7.22 -34.29 7.89
CA ILE A 300 -8.26 -34.71 8.85
C ILE A 300 -7.76 -35.99 9.53
N PRO A 301 -7.16 -35.90 10.72
CA PRO A 301 -6.78 -37.03 11.52
C PRO A 301 -8.03 -37.69 12.10
N MET A 302 -8.08 -39.01 11.98
CA MET A 302 -9.21 -39.81 12.41
C MET A 302 -8.73 -41.14 12.96
N ILE A 303 -9.44 -41.63 13.97
CA ILE A 303 -9.22 -42.96 14.52
C ILE A 303 -10.22 -43.91 13.85
N ILE A 304 -9.69 -44.90 13.15
CA ILE A 304 -10.43 -45.91 12.41
C ILE A 304 -10.48 -47.19 13.24
N ASN A 305 -11.67 -47.55 13.69
CA ASN A 305 -11.90 -48.72 14.54
C ASN A 305 -12.06 -50.04 13.75
N GLN A 306 -11.95 -49.99 12.42
CA GLN A 306 -12.07 -51.16 11.56
C GLN A 306 -11.41 -50.90 10.21
N ALA A 307 -10.53 -51.81 9.77
CA ALA A 307 -9.96 -51.74 8.43
C ALA A 307 -11.02 -51.86 7.33
N GLY A 308 -10.87 -51.10 6.24
CA GLY A 308 -11.83 -51.06 5.13
C GLY A 308 -11.53 -49.98 4.12
N THR A 309 -12.52 -49.64 3.29
CA THR A 309 -12.45 -48.52 2.36
C THR A 309 -13.13 -47.31 3.00
N LEU A 310 -12.36 -46.27 3.31
CA LEU A 310 -12.91 -45.00 3.80
C LEU A 310 -13.63 -44.30 2.65
N GLU A 311 -14.87 -43.88 2.89
CA GLU A 311 -15.64 -43.02 2.00
C GLU A 311 -16.00 -41.72 2.71
N ARG A 312 -16.00 -40.61 1.96
CA ARG A 312 -16.42 -39.29 2.43
C ARG A 312 -17.58 -38.75 1.61
N ASN A 313 -18.41 -37.90 2.21
CA ASN A 313 -19.53 -37.23 1.58
C ASN A 313 -19.53 -35.76 2.01
N VAL A 314 -19.36 -34.85 1.05
CA VAL A 314 -19.25 -33.41 1.30
C VAL A 314 -20.62 -32.78 1.05
N ASP A 315 -21.20 -32.14 2.07
CA ASP A 315 -22.52 -31.46 2.02
C ASP A 315 -23.65 -32.27 1.36
N GLY A 316 -23.63 -33.59 1.50
CA GLY A 316 -24.65 -34.46 0.91
C GLY A 316 -24.53 -34.68 -0.60
N ALA A 317 -23.41 -34.30 -1.24
CA ALA A 317 -23.18 -34.45 -2.68
C ALA A 317 -23.03 -35.92 -3.15
N GLY A 318 -22.81 -36.85 -2.21
CA GLY A 318 -22.67 -38.27 -2.45
C GLY A 318 -21.34 -38.83 -1.94
N TRP A 319 -21.31 -40.14 -1.69
CA TRP A 319 -20.14 -40.84 -1.15
C TRP A 319 -19.06 -41.06 -2.21
N VAL A 320 -17.83 -40.68 -1.90
CA VAL A 320 -16.62 -40.88 -2.71
C VAL A 320 -15.53 -41.56 -1.88
N SER A 321 -14.73 -42.43 -2.50
CA SER A 321 -13.65 -43.14 -1.82
C SER A 321 -12.51 -42.17 -1.46
N ALA A 322 -12.12 -42.16 -0.17
CA ALA A 322 -10.95 -41.45 0.35
C ALA A 322 -9.70 -42.35 0.43
N GLY A 323 -9.87 -43.68 0.40
CA GLY A 323 -8.74 -44.62 0.33
C GLY A 323 -8.95 -45.89 1.16
N ALA A 324 -8.00 -46.81 1.08
CA ALA A 324 -7.98 -47.97 1.96
C ALA A 324 -7.36 -47.59 3.31
N VAL A 325 -8.00 -48.01 4.40
CA VAL A 325 -7.60 -47.70 5.77
C VAL A 325 -7.41 -48.98 6.58
N THR A 326 -6.44 -48.96 7.49
CA THR A 326 -6.22 -50.00 8.49
C THR A 326 -6.81 -49.59 9.83
N GLU A 327 -7.02 -50.55 10.73
CA GLU A 327 -7.43 -50.27 12.11
C GLU A 327 -6.33 -49.49 12.84
N GLY A 328 -6.69 -48.39 13.52
CA GLY A 328 -5.76 -47.43 14.13
C GLY A 328 -5.98 -45.98 13.62
N SER A 329 -4.94 -45.14 13.71
CA SER A 329 -4.99 -43.75 13.22
C SER A 329 -4.85 -43.67 11.70
N HIS A 330 -5.54 -42.70 11.09
CA HIS A 330 -5.48 -42.37 9.68
C HIS A 330 -5.58 -40.85 9.48
N VAL A 331 -5.05 -40.33 8.37
CA VAL A 331 -5.17 -38.93 7.97
C VAL A 331 -5.74 -38.90 6.55
N ASP A 332 -6.86 -38.21 6.37
CA ASP A 332 -7.40 -37.90 5.05
C ASP A 332 -6.97 -36.50 4.62
N ASP A 333 -6.32 -36.41 3.45
CA ASP A 333 -5.97 -35.14 2.82
C ASP A 333 -7.20 -34.65 2.04
N PHE A 334 -8.12 -33.97 2.71
CA PHE A 334 -9.31 -33.39 2.09
C PHE A 334 -8.94 -32.13 1.31
N ILE A 335 -9.00 -32.22 -0.02
CA ILE A 335 -8.87 -31.07 -0.91
C ILE A 335 -10.26 -30.60 -1.31
N GLY A 336 -10.61 -29.38 -0.90
CA GLY A 336 -11.89 -28.75 -1.17
C GLY A 336 -11.73 -27.43 -1.92
N ASP A 337 -12.81 -27.00 -2.57
CA ASP A 337 -12.91 -25.64 -3.12
C ASP A 337 -12.98 -24.62 -1.96
N VAL A 338 -12.89 -23.32 -2.26
CA VAL A 338 -13.12 -22.26 -1.27
C VAL A 338 -14.56 -22.35 -0.74
N GLY A 339 -14.73 -22.30 0.58
CA GLY A 339 -16.06 -22.38 1.20
C GLY A 339 -16.05 -22.97 2.61
N ALA A 340 -17.25 -23.16 3.16
CA ALA A 340 -17.48 -23.85 4.42
C ALA A 340 -18.24 -25.15 4.13
N PHE A 341 -17.75 -26.27 4.65
CA PHE A 341 -18.22 -27.61 4.30
C PHE A 341 -18.45 -28.45 5.54
N THR A 342 -19.44 -29.33 5.48
CA THR A 342 -19.55 -30.45 6.40
C THR A 342 -19.16 -31.73 5.67
N VAL A 343 -18.21 -32.49 6.23
CA VAL A 343 -17.78 -33.76 5.65
C VAL A 343 -18.28 -34.90 6.52
N GLU A 344 -18.99 -35.84 5.91
CA GLU A 344 -19.39 -37.09 6.54
C GLU A 344 -18.45 -38.21 6.11
N TYR A 345 -17.99 -39.03 7.04
CA TYR A 345 -17.12 -40.18 6.82
C TYR A 345 -17.81 -41.48 7.18
N ARG A 346 -17.48 -42.56 6.44
CA ARG A 346 -17.90 -43.94 6.76
C ARG A 346 -16.89 -44.95 6.22
N ILE A 347 -16.99 -46.17 6.73
CA ILE A 347 -16.36 -47.34 6.10
C ILE A 347 -17.36 -47.95 5.11
N ALA A 348 -16.99 -48.11 3.84
CA ALA A 348 -17.87 -48.62 2.78
C ALA A 348 -18.46 -49.99 3.11
N GLU A 349 -17.67 -50.83 3.79
CA GLU A 349 -18.04 -52.17 4.24
C GLU A 349 -18.98 -52.15 5.46
N ASN A 350 -19.14 -51.00 6.12
CA ASN A 350 -20.09 -50.76 7.22
C ASN A 350 -20.83 -49.41 7.06
N PRO A 351 -21.73 -49.29 6.08
CA PRO A 351 -22.27 -48.00 5.66
C PRO A 351 -23.32 -47.40 6.60
N THR A 352 -23.68 -48.10 7.69
CA THR A 352 -24.67 -47.65 8.66
C THR A 352 -24.09 -46.77 9.76
N THR A 353 -22.77 -46.75 9.92
CA THR A 353 -22.08 -45.92 10.89
C THR A 353 -21.41 -44.78 10.14
N THR A 354 -21.94 -43.57 10.31
CA THR A 354 -21.39 -42.34 9.73
C THR A 354 -20.93 -41.43 10.84
N VAL A 355 -19.84 -40.70 10.59
CA VAL A 355 -19.33 -39.66 11.49
C VAL A 355 -19.29 -38.36 10.70
N THR A 356 -19.65 -37.25 11.34
CA THR A 356 -19.74 -35.94 10.68
C THR A 356 -18.72 -35.02 11.33
N THR A 357 -17.89 -34.35 10.52
CA THR A 357 -16.96 -33.33 11.02
C THR A 357 -17.73 -32.12 11.55
N GLN A 358 -17.08 -31.29 12.36
CA GLN A 358 -17.51 -29.90 12.48
C GLN A 358 -17.27 -29.16 11.15
N GLU A 359 -17.84 -27.96 11.00
CA GLU A 359 -17.72 -27.17 9.76
C GLU A 359 -16.25 -26.90 9.43
N ILE A 360 -15.79 -27.40 8.29
CA ILE A 360 -14.45 -27.17 7.74
C ILE A 360 -14.50 -25.88 6.93
N VAL A 361 -13.65 -24.92 7.24
CA VAL A 361 -13.62 -23.62 6.57
C VAL A 361 -12.34 -23.50 5.76
N ILE A 362 -12.46 -23.36 4.44
CA ILE A 362 -11.37 -22.98 3.54
C ILE A 362 -11.63 -21.54 3.12
N GLY A 363 -10.90 -20.60 3.73
CA GLY A 363 -11.16 -19.16 3.62
C GLY A 363 -9.89 -18.30 3.56
N PHE A 364 -10.09 -16.99 3.54
CA PHE A 364 -9.02 -16.00 3.60
C PHE A 364 -8.62 -15.73 5.04
N GLY A 365 -7.38 -16.06 5.40
CA GLY A 365 -6.81 -15.83 6.72
C GLY A 365 -6.13 -14.47 6.84
N VAL A 366 -6.44 -13.77 7.92
CA VAL A 366 -5.81 -12.50 8.28
C VAL A 366 -5.22 -12.61 9.68
N ASP A 367 -3.91 -12.52 9.77
CA ASP A 367 -3.22 -12.40 11.04
C ASP A 367 -3.14 -10.96 11.49
N THR A 368 -3.56 -10.64 12.71
CA THR A 368 -3.63 -9.25 13.17
C THR A 368 -2.67 -8.99 14.32
N TRP A 369 -1.61 -8.24 14.06
CA TRP A 369 -0.65 -7.79 15.06
C TRP A 369 -0.89 -6.33 15.39
N GLY A 370 -0.36 -5.88 16.52
CA GLY A 370 -0.38 -4.48 16.87
C GLY A 370 -0.73 -4.20 18.32
N HIS A 371 -1.15 -2.97 18.56
CA HIS A 371 -1.47 -2.47 19.90
C HIS A 371 -2.97 -2.50 20.22
N SER A 372 -3.37 -1.73 21.22
CA SER A 372 -4.70 -1.74 21.83
C SER A 372 -5.84 -1.37 20.88
N ASN A 373 -5.58 -0.60 19.82
CA ASN A 373 -6.61 -0.33 18.80
C ASN A 373 -6.92 -1.55 17.92
N MET A 374 -5.97 -2.48 17.75
CA MET A 374 -6.22 -3.75 17.07
C MET A 374 -6.91 -4.78 17.98
N SER A 375 -6.43 -4.94 19.24
CA SER A 375 -7.07 -5.86 20.21
C SER A 375 -8.51 -5.44 20.52
N GLY A 376 -8.79 -4.14 20.46
CA GLY A 376 -10.11 -3.56 20.60
C GLY A 376 -10.30 -2.93 21.98
N ARG A 377 -10.77 -1.68 21.98
CA ARG A 377 -10.97 -0.88 23.20
C ARG A 377 -12.35 -0.21 23.24
N GLY A 378 -13.25 -0.67 22.38
CA GLY A 378 -14.62 -0.17 22.32
C GLY A 378 -15.37 -0.40 23.63
N ALA A 379 -16.05 0.63 24.13
CA ALA A 379 -16.85 0.54 25.37
C ALA A 379 -18.06 -0.41 25.25
N SER A 380 -18.46 -0.74 24.02
CA SER A 380 -19.49 -1.73 23.71
C SER A 380 -18.99 -2.71 22.66
N THR A 381 -19.29 -3.99 22.85
CA THR A 381 -19.10 -5.00 21.80
C THR A 381 -20.20 -4.85 20.75
N SER A 382 -19.87 -5.21 19.51
CA SER A 382 -20.84 -5.31 18.42
C SER A 382 -21.38 -6.73 18.42
N ALA A 383 -22.70 -6.89 18.50
CA ALA A 383 -23.32 -8.22 18.54
C ALA A 383 -23.26 -8.88 17.15
N ASN A 384 -22.11 -9.49 16.86
CA ASN A 384 -21.78 -10.29 15.68
C ASN A 384 -21.77 -9.52 14.34
N TYR A 385 -20.96 -10.04 13.42
CA TYR A 385 -20.95 -9.62 12.03
C TYR A 385 -22.21 -10.15 11.31
N THR A 386 -22.48 -9.65 10.10
CA THR A 386 -23.60 -10.12 9.27
C THR A 386 -23.10 -11.14 8.24
N PRO A 387 -23.61 -12.38 8.21
CA PRO A 387 -23.30 -13.33 7.15
C PRO A 387 -23.62 -12.75 5.77
N SER A 388 -22.88 -13.19 4.75
CA SER A 388 -23.07 -12.70 3.37
C SER A 388 -24.45 -13.08 2.82
N SER A 389 -24.80 -12.51 1.66
CA SER A 389 -26.02 -12.89 0.94
C SER A 389 -26.06 -14.38 0.52
N ALA A 390 -24.91 -15.04 0.43
CA ALA A 390 -24.79 -16.48 0.17
C ALA A 390 -24.82 -17.34 1.45
N GLY A 391 -24.88 -16.71 2.63
CA GLY A 391 -24.82 -17.39 3.93
C GLY A 391 -23.38 -17.62 4.44
N THR A 392 -22.37 -17.12 3.74
CA THR A 392 -20.96 -17.23 4.13
C THR A 392 -20.67 -16.44 5.38
N LYS A 393 -19.79 -17.00 6.20
CA LYS A 393 -19.50 -16.56 7.56
C LYS A 393 -18.07 -16.06 7.72
N ALA A 394 -17.85 -15.31 8.78
CA ALA A 394 -16.54 -14.92 9.29
C ALA A 394 -16.21 -15.70 10.57
N TYR A 395 -14.92 -16.01 10.74
CA TYR A 395 -14.41 -16.86 11.81
C TYR A 395 -13.22 -16.21 12.51
N MET A 396 -12.77 -16.84 13.59
CA MET A 396 -11.56 -16.45 14.31
C MET A 396 -10.88 -17.67 14.91
N PHE A 397 -9.56 -17.61 15.01
CA PHE A 397 -8.81 -18.54 15.85
C PHE A 397 -8.71 -17.94 17.25
N GLY A 398 -9.61 -18.34 18.13
CA GLY A 398 -9.74 -17.78 19.47
C GLY A 398 -8.49 -18.01 20.33
N ASN A 399 -8.25 -17.13 21.30
CA ASN A 399 -7.05 -17.15 22.16
C ASN A 399 -6.81 -18.47 22.91
N ASN A 400 -7.82 -19.32 22.98
CA ASN A 400 -7.81 -20.68 23.49
C ASN A 400 -7.33 -21.75 22.50
N GLY A 401 -6.83 -21.36 21.33
CA GLY A 401 -6.43 -22.29 20.27
C GLY A 401 -7.62 -22.95 19.58
N VAL A 402 -8.84 -22.41 19.75
CA VAL A 402 -10.06 -22.98 19.16
C VAL A 402 -10.54 -22.07 18.04
N PHE A 403 -10.66 -22.64 16.84
CA PHE A 403 -11.31 -21.97 15.73
C PHE A 403 -12.82 -21.90 15.98
N LYS A 404 -13.44 -20.72 15.78
CA LYS A 404 -14.88 -20.51 16.01
C LYS A 404 -15.42 -19.40 15.11
N GLU A 405 -16.74 -19.26 15.04
CA GLU A 405 -17.38 -18.11 14.40
C GLU A 405 -16.90 -16.80 15.07
N LEU A 406 -16.67 -15.75 14.27
CA LEU A 406 -16.10 -14.49 14.73
C LEU A 406 -16.99 -13.85 15.81
N ASP A 407 -16.35 -13.47 16.91
CA ASP A 407 -16.99 -13.01 18.15
C ASP A 407 -16.35 -11.70 18.64
N ASP A 408 -17.08 -10.89 19.43
CA ASP A 408 -16.62 -9.61 19.99
C ASP A 408 -16.84 -9.60 21.52
N PRO A 409 -15.79 -9.52 22.35
CA PRO A 409 -14.45 -9.03 22.06
C PRO A 409 -13.61 -10.00 21.24
N TYR A 410 -13.09 -9.49 20.13
CA TYR A 410 -12.22 -10.22 19.20
C TYR A 410 -10.99 -10.80 19.90
N ASP A 411 -10.35 -10.03 20.78
CA ASP A 411 -9.12 -10.43 21.47
C ASP A 411 -9.36 -10.70 22.96
N SER A 412 -10.32 -11.59 23.25
CA SER A 412 -10.74 -11.88 24.63
C SER A 412 -9.60 -12.45 25.50
N HIS A 413 -9.50 -11.95 26.72
CA HIS A 413 -8.48 -12.34 27.72
C HIS A 413 -8.77 -13.67 28.42
N SER A 414 -9.88 -14.32 28.07
CA SER A 414 -10.29 -15.59 28.65
C SER A 414 -9.73 -16.79 27.86
N GLY A 415 -9.18 -17.77 28.57
CA GLY A 415 -8.75 -19.05 27.99
C GLY A 415 -7.45 -18.99 27.19
N GLN A 416 -6.55 -18.04 27.45
CA GLN A 416 -5.38 -17.79 26.61
C GLN A 416 -4.30 -18.86 26.72
N VAL A 417 -3.77 -19.28 25.57
CA VAL A 417 -2.65 -20.22 25.46
C VAL A 417 -1.31 -19.48 25.32
N TYR A 418 -1.29 -18.32 24.63
CA TYR A 418 -0.06 -17.57 24.29
C TYR A 418 0.01 -16.18 24.93
N GLY A 419 1.23 -15.67 25.15
CA GLY A 419 1.47 -14.37 25.79
C GLY A 419 1.11 -13.15 24.93
N VAL A 420 1.12 -13.31 23.60
CA VAL A 420 0.95 -12.22 22.62
C VAL A 420 -0.47 -11.65 22.57
N SER A 421 -1.50 -12.46 22.82
CA SER A 421 -2.90 -12.00 22.82
C SER A 421 -3.41 -11.54 24.19
N SER A 422 -2.54 -11.44 25.20
CA SER A 422 -2.93 -11.18 26.60
C SER A 422 -3.30 -9.74 26.92
N ASP A 423 -4.40 -9.24 26.39
CA ASP A 423 -4.85 -7.87 26.65
C ASP A 423 -6.08 -7.82 27.56
N SER A 424 -5.89 -7.80 28.89
CA SER A 424 -6.96 -7.80 29.92
C SER A 424 -8.02 -6.69 29.82
N SER A 425 -7.81 -5.70 28.95
CA SER A 425 -8.74 -4.60 28.72
C SER A 425 -9.42 -4.66 27.34
N ALA A 426 -9.28 -5.78 26.61
CA ALA A 426 -9.90 -5.93 25.29
C ALA A 426 -11.42 -5.81 25.39
N GLY A 427 -11.97 -4.94 24.54
CA GLY A 427 -13.39 -4.63 24.39
C GLY A 427 -13.82 -4.75 22.94
N GLY A 428 -14.74 -3.90 22.49
CA GLY A 428 -15.25 -3.99 21.13
C GLY A 428 -14.21 -3.64 20.06
N SER A 429 -14.05 -4.48 19.05
CA SER A 429 -13.01 -4.36 18.01
C SER A 429 -13.50 -3.73 16.69
N LEU A 430 -12.55 -3.27 15.87
CA LEU A 430 -12.77 -2.83 14.48
C LEU A 430 -12.85 -4.02 13.48
N VAL A 431 -12.38 -5.20 13.88
CA VAL A 431 -12.30 -6.41 13.04
C VAL A 431 -13.68 -6.87 12.57
N ILE A 432 -14.73 -6.66 13.38
CA ILE A 432 -16.12 -6.98 13.00
C ILE A 432 -16.55 -6.22 11.74
N TYR A 433 -16.13 -4.95 11.60
CA TYR A 433 -16.49 -4.13 10.45
C TYR A 433 -15.65 -4.49 9.23
N MET A 434 -14.39 -4.90 9.42
CA MET A 434 -13.56 -5.46 8.34
C MET A 434 -14.20 -6.72 7.76
N ALA A 435 -14.69 -7.62 8.62
CA ALA A 435 -15.37 -8.84 8.22
C ALA A 435 -16.66 -8.56 7.42
N ASN A 436 -17.46 -7.58 7.84
CA ASN A 436 -18.66 -7.17 7.10
C ASN A 436 -18.31 -6.70 5.68
N VAL A 437 -17.32 -5.81 5.54
CA VAL A 437 -16.91 -5.32 4.21
C VAL A 437 -16.39 -6.46 3.34
N TRP A 438 -15.63 -7.38 3.91
CA TRP A 438 -15.16 -8.56 3.17
C TRP A 438 -16.34 -9.39 2.66
N LEU A 439 -17.28 -9.77 3.53
CA LEU A 439 -18.42 -10.62 3.18
C LEU A 439 -19.42 -9.93 2.22
N GLU A 440 -19.49 -8.61 2.24
CA GLU A 440 -20.28 -7.84 1.27
C GLU A 440 -19.67 -7.90 -0.14
N ASN A 441 -18.33 -7.90 -0.25
CA ASN A 441 -17.62 -7.86 -1.54
C ASN A 441 -17.20 -9.25 -2.04
N ASN A 442 -17.05 -10.22 -1.15
CA ASN A 442 -16.67 -11.60 -1.42
C ASN A 442 -17.70 -12.55 -0.80
N PRO A 443 -18.95 -12.59 -1.31
CA PRO A 443 -20.04 -13.28 -0.64
C PRO A 443 -19.84 -14.80 -0.53
N ASP A 444 -18.94 -15.40 -1.32
CA ASP A 444 -18.69 -16.85 -1.33
C ASP A 444 -17.37 -17.25 -0.65
N ILE A 445 -16.59 -16.28 -0.13
CA ILE A 445 -15.26 -16.54 0.45
C ILE A 445 -15.30 -16.29 1.96
N PRO A 446 -15.22 -17.34 2.79
CA PRO A 446 -15.08 -17.17 4.23
C PRO A 446 -13.82 -16.35 4.56
N ILE A 447 -13.88 -15.53 5.61
CA ILE A 447 -12.71 -14.82 6.16
C ILE A 447 -12.51 -15.23 7.61
N TYR A 448 -11.27 -15.39 8.03
CA TYR A 448 -10.96 -15.65 9.44
C TYR A 448 -9.78 -14.83 9.94
N PHE A 449 -9.82 -14.53 11.24
CA PHE A 449 -8.87 -13.64 11.88
C PHE A 449 -8.10 -14.32 13.01
N VAL A 450 -6.81 -13.98 13.14
CA VAL A 450 -5.93 -14.49 14.20
C VAL A 450 -5.53 -13.35 15.14
N PRO A 451 -6.12 -13.26 16.35
CA PRO A 451 -5.79 -12.22 17.32
C PRO A 451 -4.39 -12.46 17.88
N ASN A 452 -3.51 -11.49 17.63
CA ASN A 452 -2.17 -11.39 18.17
C ASN A 452 -1.90 -10.00 18.75
N ALA A 453 -2.89 -9.12 18.88
CA ALA A 453 -2.61 -7.76 19.35
C ALA A 453 -2.30 -7.72 20.85
N LYS A 454 -1.38 -6.82 21.24
CA LYS A 454 -1.00 -6.61 22.64
C LYS A 454 -1.10 -5.13 22.99
N GLY A 455 -2.03 -4.77 23.87
CA GLY A 455 -2.14 -3.40 24.39
C GLY A 455 -0.82 -2.89 24.99
N SER A 456 -0.54 -1.61 24.76
CA SER A 456 0.68 -0.92 25.20
C SER A 456 2.00 -1.43 24.59
N SER A 457 1.94 -2.13 23.45
CA SER A 457 3.13 -2.54 22.69
C SER A 457 3.56 -1.49 21.66
N GLY A 458 4.87 -1.24 21.58
CA GLY A 458 5.53 -0.41 20.58
C GLY A 458 6.35 -1.24 19.60
N MET A 459 6.90 -0.61 18.56
CA MET A 459 7.66 -1.32 17.50
C MET A 459 8.78 -2.19 18.08
N GLU A 460 9.49 -1.70 19.09
CA GLU A 460 10.60 -2.37 19.78
C GLU A 460 10.23 -3.70 20.46
N THR A 461 8.97 -3.87 20.85
CA THR A 461 8.46 -5.10 21.47
C THR A 461 8.07 -6.15 20.43
N TRP A 462 7.82 -5.72 19.21
CA TRP A 462 7.44 -6.55 18.07
C TRP A 462 8.64 -7.02 17.24
N LEU A 463 9.83 -6.44 17.43
CA LEU A 463 11.01 -6.90 16.70
C LEU A 463 11.42 -8.32 17.13
N PRO A 464 11.86 -9.19 16.21
CA PRO A 464 12.40 -10.51 16.55
C PRO A 464 13.58 -10.44 17.53
N THR A 465 14.33 -9.35 17.49
CA THR A 465 15.46 -9.06 18.39
C THR A 465 15.03 -8.52 19.76
N SER A 466 13.74 -8.40 20.04
CA SER A 466 13.26 -7.84 21.30
C SER A 466 13.69 -8.71 22.47
N THR A 467 14.19 -8.04 23.51
CA THR A 467 14.58 -8.67 24.78
C THR A 467 13.42 -8.71 25.78
N ASP A 468 12.30 -8.06 25.48
CA ASP A 468 11.10 -8.10 26.31
C ASP A 468 10.37 -9.44 26.10
N ARG A 469 10.53 -10.35 27.05
CA ARG A 469 10.04 -11.73 26.98
C ARG A 469 8.96 -11.98 28.03
N VAL A 470 7.81 -12.45 27.57
CA VAL A 470 6.69 -12.91 28.40
C VAL A 470 6.56 -14.42 28.22
N ASN A 471 6.66 -15.18 29.31
CA ASN A 471 6.63 -16.65 29.29
C ASN A 471 7.68 -17.28 28.34
N GLY A 472 8.85 -16.66 28.21
CA GLY A 472 9.96 -17.17 27.40
C GLY A 472 9.99 -16.70 25.95
N TYR A 473 8.91 -16.10 25.46
CA TYR A 473 8.77 -15.58 24.08
C TYR A 473 8.68 -14.05 24.07
N ASN A 474 9.25 -13.40 23.05
CA ASN A 474 8.82 -12.04 22.71
C ASN A 474 7.51 -12.06 21.88
N LEU A 475 6.90 -10.90 21.63
CA LEU A 475 5.59 -10.82 20.95
C LEU A 475 5.63 -11.41 19.53
N TYR A 476 6.72 -11.20 18.81
CA TYR A 476 6.94 -11.80 17.49
C TYR A 476 7.00 -13.33 17.56
N GLU A 477 7.86 -13.89 18.42
CA GLU A 477 8.02 -15.33 18.57
C GLU A 477 6.69 -15.99 19.02
N ALA A 478 5.92 -15.32 19.88
CA ALA A 478 4.62 -15.80 20.32
C ALA A 478 3.55 -15.73 19.21
N ALA A 479 3.57 -14.71 18.34
CA ALA A 479 2.71 -14.67 17.15
C ALA A 479 3.09 -15.76 16.14
N MET A 480 4.39 -16.05 15.96
CA MET A 480 4.89 -17.15 15.13
C MET A 480 4.51 -18.52 15.68
N ALA A 481 4.65 -18.74 16.99
CA ALA A 481 4.22 -19.98 17.64
C ALA A 481 2.72 -20.22 17.46
N ARG A 482 1.91 -19.16 17.52
CA ARG A 482 0.48 -19.24 17.27
C ARG A 482 0.16 -19.47 15.78
N ARG A 483 0.91 -18.84 14.87
CA ARG A 483 0.83 -19.07 13.42
C ARG A 483 1.21 -20.50 13.02
N ALA A 484 2.05 -21.19 13.77
CA ALA A 484 2.37 -22.60 13.50
C ALA A 484 1.16 -23.54 13.65
N GLU A 485 0.08 -23.09 14.32
CA GLU A 485 -1.16 -23.86 14.46
C GLU A 485 -2.21 -23.52 13.38
N ILE A 486 -1.96 -22.50 12.56
CA ILE A 486 -2.95 -21.93 11.63
C ILE A 486 -2.27 -21.14 10.51
N ASP A 487 -2.42 -21.56 9.25
CA ASP A 487 -1.91 -20.73 8.15
C ASP A 487 -2.81 -19.49 7.92
N VAL A 488 -2.29 -18.49 7.21
CA VAL A 488 -3.08 -17.33 6.76
C VAL A 488 -2.56 -16.82 5.43
N ASN A 489 -3.23 -15.84 4.84
CA ASN A 489 -2.81 -15.23 3.58
C ASN A 489 -2.03 -13.93 3.74
N ILE A 490 -2.29 -13.15 4.80
CA ILE A 490 -1.63 -11.87 5.06
C ILE A 490 -1.36 -11.66 6.56
N CYS A 491 -0.33 -10.87 6.86
CA CYS A 491 -0.10 -10.32 8.20
C CYS A 491 -0.45 -8.82 8.21
N LEU A 492 -1.44 -8.43 8.99
CA LEU A 492 -1.94 -7.07 9.15
C LEU A 492 -1.39 -6.46 10.44
N ILE A 493 -0.61 -5.40 10.35
CA ILE A 493 0.12 -4.80 11.47
C ILE A 493 -0.41 -3.41 11.78
N PHE A 494 -0.85 -3.21 13.03
CA PHE A 494 -1.28 -1.91 13.55
C PHE A 494 -0.36 -1.46 14.70
N ILE A 495 0.79 -0.88 14.36
CA ILE A 495 1.84 -0.43 15.29
C ILE A 495 2.12 1.06 15.07
N GLY A 496 2.34 1.82 16.15
CA GLY A 496 2.66 3.25 16.11
C GLY A 496 2.09 4.07 17.30
N GLY A 497 1.14 3.50 18.05
CA GLY A 497 0.32 4.17 19.08
C GLY A 497 1.03 4.64 20.37
N VAL A 498 2.20 4.10 20.70
CA VAL A 498 2.87 4.30 22.00
C VAL A 498 4.20 5.08 21.93
N ASP A 499 4.78 5.24 20.73
CA ASP A 499 6.12 5.80 20.52
C ASP A 499 6.16 7.32 20.28
N TYR A 500 5.00 7.96 20.32
CA TYR A 500 4.84 9.37 20.01
C TYR A 500 5.56 10.35 20.95
N SER A 501 6.10 9.87 22.07
CA SER A 501 6.81 10.68 23.07
C SER A 501 8.29 10.94 22.74
N SER A 502 8.86 10.27 21.72
CA SER A 502 10.27 10.41 21.35
C SER A 502 10.47 11.36 20.14
N THR A 503 11.30 12.40 20.31
CA THR A 503 11.47 13.50 19.34
C THR A 503 12.69 13.38 18.42
N GLY A 504 13.50 12.32 18.57
CA GLY A 504 14.81 12.23 17.91
C GLY A 504 14.79 11.65 16.50
N ASP A 505 14.16 10.48 16.32
CA ASP A 505 14.33 9.65 15.11
C ASP A 505 13.09 8.76 14.80
N ALA A 506 11.89 9.15 15.23
CA ALA A 506 10.67 8.32 15.14
C ALA A 506 10.38 7.78 13.72
N TYR A 507 10.54 8.62 12.68
CA TYR A 507 10.41 8.17 11.28
C TYR A 507 11.40 7.06 10.93
N THR A 508 12.68 7.28 11.21
CA THR A 508 13.77 6.35 10.84
C THR A 508 13.63 5.03 11.59
N ASN A 509 13.30 5.08 12.88
CA ASN A 509 13.16 3.90 13.71
C ASN A 509 11.96 3.05 13.31
N GLU A 510 10.81 3.67 13.06
CA GLU A 510 9.62 2.95 12.61
C GLU A 510 9.80 2.37 11.21
N LEU A 511 10.34 3.16 10.27
CA LEU A 511 10.60 2.68 8.92
C LEU A 511 11.54 1.47 8.94
N ALA A 512 12.66 1.55 9.67
CA ALA A 512 13.58 0.44 9.84
C ALA A 512 12.92 -0.77 10.54
N GLY A 513 12.08 -0.50 11.55
CA GLY A 513 11.33 -1.52 12.28
C GLY A 513 10.36 -2.30 11.38
N PHE A 514 9.57 -1.61 10.56
CA PHE A 514 8.72 -2.25 9.55
C PHE A 514 9.53 -3.09 8.57
N GLY A 515 10.72 -2.63 8.16
CA GLY A 515 11.63 -3.40 7.33
C GLY A 515 12.06 -4.71 7.98
N VAL A 516 12.53 -4.66 9.23
CA VAL A 516 12.94 -5.87 9.97
C VAL A 516 11.76 -6.81 10.20
N LEU A 517 10.61 -6.27 10.61
CA LEU A 517 9.44 -7.05 10.97
C LEU A 517 8.80 -7.75 9.76
N SER A 518 8.65 -7.02 8.65
CA SER A 518 8.11 -7.58 7.41
C SER A 518 9.05 -8.59 6.76
N GLN A 519 10.37 -8.36 6.84
CA GLN A 519 11.36 -9.34 6.40
C GLN A 519 11.29 -10.62 7.23
N ALA A 520 11.28 -10.50 8.55
CA ALA A 520 11.23 -11.66 9.44
C ALA A 520 9.95 -12.48 9.22
N ASN A 521 8.79 -11.82 9.12
CA ASN A 521 7.52 -12.48 8.80
C ASN A 521 7.59 -13.21 7.45
N TRP A 522 8.21 -12.60 6.44
CA TRP A 522 8.39 -13.23 5.14
C TRP A 522 9.34 -14.43 5.19
N ASP A 523 10.47 -14.32 5.87
CA ASP A 523 11.46 -15.39 5.95
C ASP A 523 10.91 -16.63 6.65
N GLU A 524 10.06 -16.42 7.67
CA GLU A 524 9.42 -17.50 8.42
C GLU A 524 8.24 -18.14 7.67
N SER A 525 7.38 -17.32 7.04
CA SER A 525 6.07 -17.77 6.56
C SER A 525 5.81 -17.59 5.06
N GLY A 526 6.66 -16.87 4.34
CA GLY A 526 6.43 -16.49 2.94
C GLY A 526 5.24 -15.55 2.73
N ILE A 527 4.72 -14.94 3.79
CA ILE A 527 3.54 -14.08 3.75
C ILE A 527 3.96 -12.60 3.78
N LYS A 528 3.28 -11.77 2.99
CA LYS A 528 3.51 -10.32 2.98
C LYS A 528 2.80 -9.62 4.14
N THR A 529 3.37 -8.48 4.54
CA THR A 529 2.85 -7.61 5.59
C THR A 529 2.01 -6.48 5.00
N VAL A 530 0.85 -6.19 5.59
CA VAL A 530 0.01 -5.03 5.33
C VAL A 530 0.04 -4.13 6.55
N LEU A 531 0.32 -2.84 6.37
CA LEU A 531 0.40 -1.89 7.49
C LEU A 531 -0.89 -1.07 7.63
N ILE A 532 -1.35 -0.85 8.86
CA ILE A 532 -2.48 0.04 9.14
C ILE A 532 -1.96 1.43 9.49
N THR A 533 -2.52 2.47 8.85
CA THR A 533 -2.22 3.86 9.22
C THR A 533 -2.82 4.21 10.59
N GLU A 534 -2.12 4.99 11.40
CA GLU A 534 -2.64 5.49 12.68
C GLU A 534 -3.73 6.57 12.51
N PRO A 535 -4.79 6.58 13.34
CA PRO A 535 -5.78 7.66 13.36
C PRO A 535 -5.19 8.96 13.93
N TYR A 536 -5.70 10.10 13.50
CA TYR A 536 -5.34 11.42 14.04
C TYR A 536 -5.88 11.61 15.48
N TYR A 537 -5.03 12.06 16.41
CA TYR A 537 -5.39 12.30 17.83
C TYR A 537 -5.51 13.82 18.13
N PRO A 538 -6.72 14.42 18.12
CA PRO A 538 -6.89 15.89 18.09
C PRO A 538 -6.75 16.63 19.45
N THR A 539 -6.81 15.96 20.61
CA THR A 539 -7.04 16.63 21.91
C THR A 539 -6.03 16.27 23.00
N ARG A 540 -4.78 16.74 22.89
CA ARG A 540 -3.97 17.00 24.11
C ARG A 540 -3.24 18.33 24.01
N THR A 541 -3.67 19.26 24.88
CA THR A 541 -3.14 20.62 25.01
C THR A 541 -1.61 20.64 24.96
N GLN A 542 -1.08 21.44 24.04
CA GLN A 542 0.29 21.94 23.91
C GLN A 542 1.07 21.91 25.25
N GLY A 543 1.75 20.79 25.54
CA GLY A 543 2.45 20.54 26.81
C GLY A 543 3.07 19.15 26.94
N ASP A 544 2.35 18.10 26.51
CA ASP A 544 2.81 16.71 26.42
C ASP A 544 2.50 16.16 25.01
N ALA A 545 3.01 16.85 23.99
CA ALA A 545 2.66 16.57 22.59
C ALA A 545 3.23 15.21 22.16
N TYR A 546 2.41 14.42 21.48
CA TYR A 546 2.75 13.26 20.69
C TYR A 546 3.53 13.74 19.44
N VAL A 547 4.72 14.30 19.64
CA VAL A 547 5.50 15.03 18.61
C VAL A 547 5.95 14.12 17.45
N GLY A 548 5.93 12.80 17.66
CA GLY A 548 6.30 11.81 16.64
C GLY A 548 5.18 11.38 15.69
N GLN A 549 3.92 11.79 15.89
CA GLN A 549 2.79 11.17 15.17
C GLN A 549 2.85 11.31 13.64
N ASP A 550 3.16 12.51 13.16
CA ASP A 550 3.29 12.75 11.73
C ASP A 550 4.45 11.94 11.15
N ALA A 551 5.55 11.81 11.91
CA ALA A 551 6.73 11.04 11.52
C ALA A 551 6.45 9.52 11.44
N ILE A 552 5.71 8.96 12.41
CA ILE A 552 5.28 7.55 12.40
C ILE A 552 4.31 7.28 11.24
N SER A 553 3.33 8.16 11.07
CA SER A 553 2.36 8.06 9.96
C SER A 553 3.07 8.14 8.60
N GLN A 554 4.09 8.99 8.48
CA GLN A 554 4.91 9.07 7.28
C GLN A 554 5.73 7.79 7.06
N ALA A 555 6.35 7.23 8.11
CA ALA A 555 7.11 5.98 8.02
C ALA A 555 6.24 4.81 7.54
N ILE A 556 5.02 4.67 8.08
CA ILE A 556 4.04 3.66 7.64
C ILE A 556 3.76 3.80 6.13
N ASN A 557 3.48 5.03 5.66
CA ASN A 557 3.16 5.31 4.26
C ASN A 557 4.33 5.12 3.30
N ASP A 558 5.56 5.30 3.78
CA ASP A 558 6.78 5.14 2.98
C ASP A 558 7.29 3.69 2.97
N ALA A 559 6.95 2.87 3.95
CA ALA A 559 7.46 1.50 4.10
C ALA A 559 7.35 0.61 2.85
N PRO A 560 6.23 0.58 2.09
CA PRO A 560 6.14 -0.22 0.86
C PRO A 560 7.16 0.16 -0.22
N ARG A 561 7.71 1.38 -0.18
CA ARG A 561 8.71 1.87 -1.15
C ARG A 561 10.11 1.38 -0.83
N PHE A 562 10.38 1.10 0.44
CA PHE A 562 11.70 0.77 0.96
C PHE A 562 11.84 -0.70 1.34
N HIS A 563 10.73 -1.41 1.55
CA HIS A 563 10.71 -2.77 2.06
C HIS A 563 9.84 -3.66 1.18
N GLU A 564 10.46 -4.58 0.45
CA GLU A 564 9.80 -5.42 -0.55
C GLU A 564 8.73 -6.36 0.03
N HIS A 565 8.80 -6.66 1.34
CA HIS A 565 7.88 -7.56 2.02
C HIS A 565 6.68 -6.85 2.66
N VAL A 566 6.63 -5.53 2.58
CA VAL A 566 5.42 -4.76 2.85
C VAL A 566 4.61 -4.68 1.56
N ALA A 567 3.45 -5.33 1.52
CA ALA A 567 2.59 -5.36 0.34
C ALA A 567 1.95 -4.00 0.08
N TYR A 568 1.28 -3.43 1.08
CA TYR A 568 0.61 -2.14 0.99
C TYR A 568 0.24 -1.61 2.38
N VAL A 569 -0.22 -0.36 2.43
CA VAL A 569 -0.77 0.28 3.63
C VAL A 569 -2.29 0.31 3.49
N THR A 570 -3.07 0.26 4.57
CA THR A 570 -4.52 0.44 4.48
C THR A 570 -4.89 1.89 4.16
N GLU A 571 -6.11 2.14 3.70
CA GLU A 571 -6.64 3.50 3.48
C GLU A 571 -6.32 4.44 4.66
N THR A 572 -5.81 5.63 4.33
CA THR A 572 -5.36 6.63 5.29
C THR A 572 -6.50 7.08 6.21
N ILE A 573 -6.25 7.10 7.52
CA ILE A 573 -7.23 7.46 8.53
C ILE A 573 -7.18 8.98 8.79
N TYR A 574 -7.88 9.79 7.99
CA TYR A 574 -7.90 11.26 8.13
C TYR A 574 -9.31 11.85 8.15
N PRO A 575 -9.61 12.79 9.07
CA PRO A 575 -9.52 12.61 10.52
C PRO A 575 -10.76 11.84 11.03
N VAL A 576 -10.55 10.67 11.64
CA VAL A 576 -11.61 10.01 12.41
C VAL A 576 -11.64 10.64 13.78
N ASP A 577 -12.76 11.27 14.13
CA ASP A 577 -12.98 11.73 15.49
C ASP A 577 -13.13 10.51 16.41
N ILE A 578 -12.02 10.13 17.05
CA ILE A 578 -12.00 9.09 18.09
C ILE A 578 -12.63 9.58 19.40
N SER A 579 -12.91 10.89 19.54
CA SER A 579 -13.55 11.43 20.71
C SER A 579 -15.05 11.12 20.65
N ASP A 580 -15.50 10.22 21.51
CA ASP A 580 -16.90 9.83 21.56
C ASP A 580 -17.80 10.87 22.25
N GLY A 581 -17.25 12.06 22.58
CA GLY A 581 -17.92 13.09 23.37
C GLY A 581 -18.32 12.64 24.77
N ASN A 582 -17.88 11.45 25.22
CA ASN A 582 -18.37 10.74 26.41
C ASN A 582 -17.24 10.29 27.35
N GLY A 583 -16.06 10.89 27.24
CA GLY A 583 -14.95 10.65 28.18
C GLY A 583 -14.07 9.45 27.82
N GLY A 584 -13.97 9.09 26.54
CA GLY A 584 -12.84 8.30 26.02
C GLY A 584 -11.48 8.94 26.38
N ASP A 585 -10.43 8.14 26.40
CA ASP A 585 -9.08 8.54 26.86
C ASP A 585 -8.24 9.25 25.79
N ASP A 586 -8.86 9.70 24.69
CA ASP A 586 -8.24 10.36 23.54
C ASP A 586 -7.07 9.58 22.90
N VAL A 587 -7.00 8.26 23.14
CA VAL A 587 -5.97 7.34 22.60
C VAL A 587 -6.61 6.13 21.91
N HIS A 588 -7.81 5.73 22.33
CA HIS A 588 -8.48 4.56 21.76
C HIS A 588 -9.73 4.91 20.96
N ALA A 589 -10.00 4.11 19.92
CA ALA A 589 -11.27 4.13 19.19
C ALA A 589 -12.42 3.54 20.04
N THR A 590 -12.84 4.25 21.08
CA THR A 590 -13.82 3.78 22.09
C THR A 590 -15.26 3.79 21.58
N GLY A 591 -15.61 4.76 20.73
CA GLY A 591 -16.93 4.92 20.13
C GLY A 591 -17.24 3.91 19.01
N GLY A 592 -18.53 3.56 18.85
CA GLY A 592 -18.97 2.67 17.76
C GLY A 592 -18.77 3.25 16.35
N ALA A 593 -18.94 4.57 16.19
CA ALA A 593 -18.79 5.25 14.90
C ALA A 593 -17.33 5.27 14.40
N ALA A 594 -16.37 5.55 15.30
CA ALA A 594 -14.95 5.53 14.96
C ALA A 594 -14.48 4.13 14.54
N ARG A 595 -14.89 3.09 15.28
CA ARG A 595 -14.58 1.69 14.93
C ARG A 595 -15.21 1.26 13.62
N LEU A 596 -16.45 1.67 13.35
CA LEU A 596 -17.14 1.42 12.08
C LEU A 596 -16.37 2.04 10.92
N ASP A 597 -16.01 3.33 11.01
CA ASP A 597 -15.30 4.02 9.93
C ASP A 597 -13.91 3.41 9.68
N MET A 598 -13.12 3.21 10.75
CA MET A 598 -11.79 2.61 10.66
C MET A 598 -11.84 1.18 10.09
N GLY A 599 -12.68 0.31 10.66
CA GLY A 599 -12.78 -1.07 10.20
C GLY A 599 -13.33 -1.19 8.77
N THR A 600 -14.21 -0.27 8.34
CA THR A 600 -14.71 -0.23 6.96
C THR A 600 -13.59 0.11 5.97
N ARG A 601 -12.78 1.13 6.26
CA ARG A 601 -11.65 1.56 5.41
C ARG A 601 -10.57 0.48 5.29
N ILE A 602 -10.22 -0.14 6.42
CA ILE A 602 -9.29 -1.27 6.45
C ILE A 602 -9.86 -2.44 5.64
N GLY A 603 -11.14 -2.79 5.85
CA GLY A 603 -11.82 -3.85 5.11
C GLY A 603 -11.82 -3.62 3.60
N ARG A 604 -12.05 -2.39 3.13
CA ARG A 604 -11.93 -2.05 1.69
C ARG A 604 -10.52 -2.26 1.16
N SER A 605 -9.51 -1.92 1.95
CA SER A 605 -8.10 -2.14 1.59
C SER A 605 -7.76 -3.62 1.45
N LEU A 606 -8.35 -4.48 2.28
CA LEU A 606 -8.23 -5.94 2.18
C LEU A 606 -8.85 -6.48 0.88
N VAL A 607 -10.02 -5.96 0.49
CA VAL A 607 -10.70 -6.35 -0.76
C VAL A 607 -9.89 -5.92 -1.99
N ARG A 608 -9.29 -4.72 -1.95
CA ARG A 608 -8.61 -4.11 -3.11
C ARG A 608 -7.15 -4.55 -3.27
N GLY A 609 -6.47 -4.93 -2.19
CA GLY A 609 -5.07 -5.37 -2.21
C GLY A 609 -4.05 -4.24 -2.35
N HIS A 610 -4.43 -2.98 -2.06
CA HIS A 610 -3.56 -1.81 -2.00
C HIS A 610 -4.26 -0.63 -1.30
N SER A 611 -3.52 0.19 -0.52
CA SER A 611 -3.83 1.63 -0.51
C SER A 611 -3.34 2.16 -1.83
N THR A 612 -4.21 2.84 -2.55
CA THR A 612 -3.77 3.74 -3.60
C THR A 612 -2.99 4.88 -2.93
N SER A 613 -1.72 4.70 -2.59
CA SER A 613 -0.82 5.81 -2.26
C SER A 613 -0.08 6.17 -3.53
N CYS A 614 -0.68 6.99 -4.41
CA CYS A 614 0.03 7.50 -5.58
C CYS A 614 1.17 8.42 -5.11
N LEU A 615 2.41 8.04 -5.41
CA LEU A 615 3.56 8.93 -5.38
C LEU A 615 3.54 9.79 -6.64
N VAL A 616 3.33 11.09 -6.48
CA VAL A 616 3.58 12.06 -7.55
C VAL A 616 5.00 12.60 -7.35
N LYS A 617 5.98 12.04 -8.05
CA LYS A 617 7.33 12.63 -8.09
C LYS A 617 7.31 13.79 -9.08
N LEU A 618 7.34 15.03 -8.57
CA LEU A 618 7.46 16.23 -9.38
C LEU A 618 8.95 16.49 -9.66
N GLU A 619 9.47 16.00 -10.79
CA GLU A 619 10.84 16.36 -11.22
C GLU A 619 10.84 17.73 -11.90
N GLY A 620 11.74 18.63 -11.47
CA GLY A 620 12.00 19.92 -12.13
C GLY A 620 11.45 21.18 -11.44
N LEU A 621 10.79 21.05 -10.28
CA LEU A 621 10.51 22.18 -9.39
C LEU A 621 11.61 22.24 -8.33
N GLU A 622 12.38 23.32 -8.30
CA GLU A 622 13.28 23.66 -7.19
C GLU A 622 12.48 24.53 -6.19
N PRO A 623 11.89 23.99 -5.11
CA PRO A 623 11.05 24.79 -4.23
C PRO A 623 11.91 25.36 -3.11
N THR A 624 11.96 26.69 -3.01
CA THR A 624 12.15 27.33 -1.69
C THR A 624 10.91 27.07 -0.83
N ASP A 625 11.11 26.73 0.45
CA ASP A 625 10.07 26.41 1.45
C ASP A 625 8.71 27.10 1.20
N GLY A 626 7.65 26.31 0.95
CA GLY A 626 6.30 26.81 0.65
C GLY A 626 5.20 25.75 0.80
N VAL A 627 3.95 26.21 0.96
CA VAL A 627 2.72 25.39 1.09
C VAL A 627 2.04 25.27 -0.28
N MET A 628 1.83 24.04 -0.77
CA MET A 628 1.09 23.73 -2.01
C MET A 628 -0.34 23.32 -1.66
N ASN A 629 -1.36 23.69 -2.43
CA ASN A 629 -2.72 23.14 -2.29
C ASN A 629 -3.01 22.26 -3.50
N ILE A 630 -3.33 20.98 -3.27
CA ILE A 630 -3.81 20.07 -4.31
C ILE A 630 -5.33 19.93 -4.17
N THR A 631 -6.03 20.05 -5.29
CA THR A 631 -7.46 19.73 -5.43
C THR A 631 -7.59 18.50 -6.32
N LEU A 632 -8.10 17.39 -5.78
CA LEU A 632 -8.42 16.19 -6.57
C LEU A 632 -9.93 16.11 -6.81
N LEU A 633 -10.30 15.59 -7.99
CA LEU A 633 -11.68 15.24 -8.35
C LEU A 633 -11.75 13.73 -8.53
N ASP A 634 -12.44 13.03 -7.62
CA ASP A 634 -12.77 11.63 -7.79
C ASP A 634 -13.91 11.52 -8.83
N SER A 635 -13.68 10.73 -9.88
CA SER A 635 -14.63 10.56 -10.98
C SER A 635 -15.80 9.62 -10.66
N SER A 636 -15.70 8.85 -9.56
CA SER A 636 -16.72 7.90 -9.12
C SER A 636 -17.72 8.50 -8.12
N ASP A 637 -17.24 9.35 -7.20
CA ASP A 637 -18.05 9.85 -6.07
C ASP A 637 -18.28 11.38 -6.05
N ASN A 638 -17.67 12.15 -6.96
CA ASN A 638 -17.88 13.60 -7.11
C ASN A 638 -17.58 14.41 -5.82
N GLU A 639 -16.74 13.87 -4.93
CA GLU A 639 -16.17 14.58 -3.77
C GLU A 639 -14.88 15.32 -4.14
N VAL A 640 -14.68 16.48 -3.49
CA VAL A 640 -13.54 17.38 -3.72
C VAL A 640 -12.60 17.28 -2.52
N TYR A 641 -11.40 16.70 -2.73
CA TYR A 641 -10.35 16.71 -1.71
C TYR A 641 -9.48 17.96 -1.88
N ASN A 642 -9.57 18.90 -0.94
CA ASN A 642 -8.64 20.03 -0.82
C ASN A 642 -7.66 19.77 0.34
N GLN A 643 -6.38 19.54 0.04
CA GLN A 643 -5.37 19.35 1.09
C GLN A 643 -4.09 20.18 0.82
N PRO A 644 -3.49 20.81 1.85
CA PRO A 644 -2.19 21.45 1.75
C PRO A 644 -1.04 20.43 1.89
N ILE A 645 -0.06 20.50 0.99
CA ILE A 645 1.20 19.73 1.02
C ILE A 645 2.34 20.66 1.45
N ILE A 646 3.13 20.21 2.44
CA ILE A 646 4.31 20.93 2.96
C ILE A 646 5.57 20.28 2.39
N PHE A 647 6.47 21.08 1.82
CA PHE A 647 7.77 20.63 1.30
C PHE A 647 8.85 20.77 2.36
N HIS A 648 9.74 19.77 2.47
CA HIS A 648 11.00 19.88 3.21
C HIS A 648 12.16 19.36 2.34
N ASN A 649 13.21 20.18 2.14
CA ASN A 649 14.42 19.83 1.39
C ASN A 649 14.20 19.33 -0.06
N GLY A 650 13.17 19.83 -0.75
CA GLY A 650 12.91 19.46 -2.15
C GLY A 650 12.20 18.11 -2.34
N GLU A 651 11.82 17.45 -1.24
CA GLU A 651 10.98 16.26 -1.26
C GLU A 651 9.58 16.62 -0.75
N ALA A 652 8.55 16.24 -1.50
CA ALA A 652 7.17 16.25 -1.05
C ALA A 652 6.74 14.84 -0.69
N SER A 653 6.26 14.64 0.53
CA SER A 653 5.46 13.47 0.87
C SER A 653 4.01 13.76 0.49
N THR A 654 3.46 13.03 -0.49
CA THR A 654 2.02 13.02 -0.74
C THR A 654 1.34 12.09 0.27
N ALA A 655 1.09 12.60 1.47
CA ALA A 655 0.19 11.92 2.39
C ALA A 655 -1.24 12.00 1.81
N GLY A 656 -1.79 10.88 1.34
CA GLY A 656 -3.23 10.66 1.21
C GLY A 656 -3.93 10.85 -0.15
N LEU A 657 -3.30 10.55 -1.30
CA LEU A 657 -3.99 10.59 -2.60
C LEU A 657 -4.35 9.18 -3.10
N ASN A 658 -5.63 8.81 -2.97
CA ASN A 658 -6.21 7.54 -3.43
C ASN A 658 -6.77 7.61 -4.85
N LEU A 659 -6.12 6.96 -5.84
CA LEU A 659 -6.53 6.91 -7.26
C LEU A 659 -6.35 5.48 -7.81
N GLU A 660 -7.37 4.91 -8.44
CA GLU A 660 -7.38 3.54 -9.00
C GLU A 660 -6.44 3.39 -10.21
N GLN A 661 -5.96 2.16 -10.49
CA GLN A 661 -5.16 1.87 -11.68
C GLN A 661 -5.97 2.16 -12.96
N GLY A 662 -5.46 3.07 -13.80
CA GLY A 662 -6.16 3.55 -15.00
C GLY A 662 -7.01 4.81 -14.80
N GLU A 663 -7.11 5.35 -13.59
CA GLU A 663 -7.76 6.65 -13.37
C GLU A 663 -6.91 7.82 -13.85
N ALA A 664 -7.59 8.81 -14.43
CA ALA A 664 -6.99 10.05 -14.87
C ALA A 664 -6.81 10.97 -13.65
N VAL A 665 -5.55 11.25 -13.31
CA VAL A 665 -5.19 12.21 -12.28
C VAL A 665 -5.10 13.58 -12.94
N THR A 666 -5.94 14.53 -12.53
CA THR A 666 -5.81 15.93 -12.97
C THR A 666 -5.74 16.86 -11.76
N GLY A 667 -4.78 17.78 -11.71
CA GLY A 667 -4.66 18.74 -10.61
C GLY A 667 -3.85 19.99 -10.97
N THR A 668 -3.86 21.00 -10.11
CA THR A 668 -3.08 22.25 -10.28
C THR A 668 -2.03 22.42 -9.19
N VAL A 669 -0.80 22.75 -9.60
CA VAL A 669 0.29 23.21 -8.73
C VAL A 669 0.45 24.72 -8.89
N SER A 670 0.69 25.47 -7.81
CA SER A 670 0.97 26.92 -7.88
C SER A 670 2.11 27.32 -6.95
N ASP A 671 3.06 28.11 -7.46
CA ASP A 671 4.19 28.68 -6.70
C ASP A 671 3.91 30.12 -6.21
N GLY A 672 2.66 30.58 -6.34
CA GLY A 672 2.26 31.96 -6.05
C GLY A 672 2.48 32.95 -7.20
N ALA A 673 3.25 32.59 -8.24
CA ALA A 673 3.45 33.37 -9.46
C ALA A 673 2.90 32.68 -10.73
N ASN A 674 2.92 31.35 -10.76
CA ASN A 674 2.47 30.52 -11.88
C ASN A 674 1.55 29.40 -11.41
N THR A 675 0.72 28.88 -12.31
CA THR A 675 -0.13 27.69 -12.09
C THR A 675 0.21 26.65 -13.16
N TYR A 676 0.47 25.41 -12.74
CA TYR A 676 0.87 24.28 -13.57
C TYR A 676 -0.22 23.22 -13.46
N GLN A 677 -0.71 22.65 -14.58
CA GLN A 677 -1.58 21.47 -14.51
C GLN A 677 -0.73 20.21 -14.51
N VAL A 678 -1.16 19.24 -13.69
CA VAL A 678 -0.63 17.90 -13.60
C VAL A 678 -1.70 16.99 -14.20
N SER A 679 -1.34 16.21 -15.21
CA SER A 679 -2.20 15.19 -15.83
C SER A 679 -1.41 13.88 -15.95
N GLY A 680 -1.97 12.76 -15.49
CA GLY A 680 -1.33 11.46 -15.54
C GLY A 680 -2.33 10.30 -15.45
N VAL A 681 -1.88 9.09 -15.76
CA VAL A 681 -2.67 7.86 -15.60
C VAL A 681 -1.93 6.96 -14.60
N VAL A 682 -2.64 6.42 -13.63
CA VAL A 682 -2.05 5.51 -12.64
C VAL A 682 -1.60 4.21 -13.33
N ALA A 683 -0.29 4.04 -13.51
CA ALA A 683 0.34 2.83 -14.02
C ALA A 683 1.19 2.19 -12.90
N GLY A 684 1.13 0.87 -12.80
CA GLY A 684 1.55 0.09 -11.63
C GLY A 684 3.02 0.09 -11.24
N ASP A 685 3.90 0.80 -11.96
CA ASP A 685 5.28 1.05 -11.55
C ASP A 685 5.77 2.36 -12.19
N VAL A 686 6.14 3.34 -11.35
CA VAL A 686 6.77 4.62 -11.69
C VAL A 686 5.97 5.51 -12.67
N THR A 687 5.37 6.58 -12.15
CA THR A 687 4.92 7.72 -12.96
C THR A 687 6.14 8.55 -13.39
N GLU A 688 6.52 8.48 -14.67
CA GLU A 688 7.18 9.63 -15.31
C GLU A 688 6.10 10.69 -15.52
N VAL A 689 5.91 11.57 -14.53
CA VAL A 689 5.06 12.76 -14.70
C VAL A 689 5.85 13.73 -15.57
N VAL A 690 5.62 13.70 -16.88
CA VAL A 690 6.06 14.79 -17.74
C VAL A 690 5.20 15.99 -17.37
N ALA A 691 5.79 16.98 -16.71
CA ALA A 691 5.12 18.26 -16.47
C ALA A 691 4.53 18.75 -17.81
N ASN A 692 3.20 18.97 -17.86
CA ASN A 692 2.60 19.56 -19.05
C ASN A 692 3.10 21.01 -19.12
N VAL A 693 3.98 21.26 -20.07
CA VAL A 693 4.44 22.61 -20.38
C VAL A 693 3.27 23.29 -21.06
N ALA A 694 2.73 24.35 -20.46
CA ALA A 694 1.65 25.12 -21.07
C ALA A 694 2.09 25.69 -22.43
N PRO A 695 1.15 25.90 -23.38
CA PRO A 695 1.45 26.59 -24.62
C PRO A 695 2.09 27.96 -24.39
N THR A 696 2.86 28.45 -25.35
CA THR A 696 3.29 29.85 -25.37
C THR A 696 2.51 30.59 -26.45
N ALA A 697 1.61 31.49 -26.04
CA ALA A 697 0.85 32.30 -26.97
C ALA A 697 1.73 33.38 -27.62
N ASN A 698 1.48 33.62 -28.90
CA ASN A 698 2.05 34.70 -29.67
C ASN A 698 0.90 35.46 -30.32
N ALA A 699 0.71 36.74 -29.98
CA ALA A 699 -0.39 37.54 -30.53
C ALA A 699 -0.12 38.12 -31.93
N GLY A 700 1.06 37.84 -32.48
CA GLY A 700 1.56 38.46 -33.70
C GLY A 700 2.08 39.89 -33.47
N PRO A 701 2.65 40.52 -34.52
CA PRO A 701 3.12 41.90 -34.44
C PRO A 701 1.95 42.89 -34.39
N ASN A 702 2.20 44.07 -33.80
CA ASN A 702 1.27 45.20 -33.86
C ASN A 702 0.98 45.59 -35.32
N GLN A 703 -0.26 46.04 -35.57
CA GLN A 703 -0.73 46.41 -36.90
C GLN A 703 -1.15 47.88 -36.96
N SER A 704 -1.06 48.48 -38.14
CA SER A 704 -1.62 49.80 -38.42
C SER A 704 -2.56 49.72 -39.61
N VAL A 705 -3.81 50.14 -39.45
CA VAL A 705 -4.90 49.92 -40.42
C VAL A 705 -5.72 51.18 -40.64
N ALA A 706 -6.38 51.27 -41.81
CA ALA A 706 -7.36 52.31 -42.07
C ALA A 706 -8.68 52.03 -41.31
N ALA A 707 -9.44 53.07 -40.99
CA ALA A 707 -10.79 52.92 -40.44
C ALA A 707 -11.70 52.12 -41.39
N GLY A 708 -12.55 51.25 -40.84
CA GLY A 708 -13.59 50.51 -41.57
C GLY A 708 -13.11 49.25 -42.29
N VAL A 709 -11.81 48.94 -42.30
CA VAL A 709 -11.30 47.71 -42.93
C VAL A 709 -11.42 46.50 -42.00
N THR A 710 -11.53 45.31 -42.59
CA THR A 710 -11.41 44.05 -41.83
C THR A 710 -9.96 43.82 -41.41
N VAL A 711 -9.74 43.62 -40.12
CA VAL A 711 -8.44 43.30 -39.51
C VAL A 711 -8.45 41.83 -39.14
N GLN A 712 -7.37 41.12 -39.46
CA GLN A 712 -7.16 39.74 -39.05
C GLN A 712 -6.05 39.70 -38.00
N LEU A 713 -6.34 39.11 -36.84
CA LEU A 713 -5.33 38.82 -35.82
C LEU A 713 -4.66 37.48 -36.16
N ASP A 714 -3.44 37.26 -35.70
CA ASP A 714 -2.70 36.03 -36.05
C ASP A 714 -1.87 35.52 -34.87
N ALA A 715 -2.37 34.44 -34.26
CA ALA A 715 -1.69 33.68 -33.23
C ALA A 715 -1.14 32.32 -33.71
N SER A 716 -1.04 32.11 -35.03
CA SER A 716 -0.51 30.87 -35.62
C SER A 716 0.94 30.56 -35.25
N SER A 717 1.70 31.58 -34.84
CA SER A 717 3.08 31.44 -34.35
C SER A 717 3.17 31.08 -32.86
N SER A 718 2.05 30.74 -32.21
CA SER A 718 2.04 30.19 -30.86
C SER A 718 2.64 28.79 -30.87
N THR A 719 3.49 28.47 -29.89
CA THR A 719 4.12 27.15 -29.82
C THR A 719 3.33 26.24 -28.88
N PRO A 720 3.02 24.99 -29.31
CA PRO A 720 2.52 23.99 -28.37
C PRO A 720 3.60 23.75 -27.31
N GLY A 721 3.16 23.55 -26.07
CA GLY A 721 4.05 23.03 -25.03
C GLY A 721 4.10 21.52 -25.14
N THR A 722 3.65 20.77 -24.12
CA THR A 722 3.63 19.30 -24.20
C THR A 722 2.51 18.80 -25.11
N ASN A 723 1.34 19.47 -25.10
CA ASN A 723 0.16 19.07 -25.86
C ASN A 723 -0.19 20.06 -27.01
N PRO A 724 -0.87 19.60 -28.07
CA PRO A 724 -1.28 20.45 -29.18
C PRO A 724 -2.29 21.51 -28.74
N ILE A 725 -2.24 22.71 -29.34
CA ILE A 725 -3.19 23.78 -29.09
C ILE A 725 -4.57 23.40 -29.66
N ALA A 726 -5.59 23.38 -28.81
CA ALA A 726 -6.96 23.03 -29.19
C ALA A 726 -7.82 24.26 -29.52
N LEU A 727 -7.66 25.37 -28.79
CA LEU A 727 -8.38 26.61 -29.05
C LEU A 727 -7.60 27.85 -28.56
N TYR A 728 -8.07 29.03 -28.97
CA TYR A 728 -7.53 30.33 -28.55
C TYR A 728 -8.63 31.13 -27.87
N GLU A 729 -8.27 31.96 -26.89
CA GLU A 729 -9.20 32.91 -26.28
C GLU A 729 -8.67 34.32 -26.50
N TRP A 730 -9.38 35.08 -27.32
CA TRP A 730 -9.10 36.48 -27.59
C TRP A 730 -9.96 37.38 -26.72
N THR A 731 -9.32 38.26 -25.96
CA THR A 731 -9.99 39.27 -25.14
C THR A 731 -9.56 40.67 -25.58
N GLN A 732 -10.52 41.53 -25.91
CA GLN A 732 -10.22 42.94 -26.10
C GLN A 732 -9.96 43.62 -24.76
N THR A 733 -8.82 44.28 -24.60
CA THR A 733 -8.39 44.89 -23.34
C THR A 733 -8.43 46.42 -23.35
N ALA A 734 -8.44 47.05 -24.53
CA ALA A 734 -8.53 48.51 -24.67
C ALA A 734 -9.13 48.95 -26.02
N GLY A 735 -9.53 50.21 -26.10
CA GLY A 735 -10.09 50.84 -27.32
C GLY A 735 -11.61 50.68 -27.47
N ASP A 736 -12.16 51.13 -28.59
CA ASP A 736 -13.58 50.94 -28.92
C ASP A 736 -13.91 49.45 -29.08
N THR A 737 -14.99 48.98 -28.45
CA THR A 737 -15.43 47.58 -28.52
C THR A 737 -15.76 47.16 -29.95
N VAL A 738 -15.22 46.01 -30.37
CA VAL A 738 -15.50 45.39 -31.67
C VAL A 738 -16.00 43.95 -31.49
N ALA A 739 -16.77 43.45 -32.46
CA ALA A 739 -17.16 42.05 -32.52
C ALA A 739 -16.08 41.26 -33.27
N LEU A 740 -15.58 40.19 -32.66
CA LEU A 740 -14.67 39.25 -33.30
C LEU A 740 -15.48 38.12 -33.96
N GLU A 741 -15.18 37.84 -35.21
CA GLU A 741 -15.61 36.65 -35.93
C GLU A 741 -14.55 35.56 -35.73
N ASP A 742 -15.00 34.33 -35.47
CA ASP A 742 -14.14 33.17 -35.19
C ASP A 742 -13.18 33.38 -34.01
N GLU A 743 -13.67 34.02 -32.93
CA GLU A 743 -12.89 34.45 -31.75
C GLU A 743 -12.16 33.33 -31.00
N THR A 744 -12.52 32.07 -31.26
CA THR A 744 -11.87 30.89 -30.66
C THR A 744 -10.73 30.30 -31.50
N THR A 745 -10.44 30.89 -32.67
CA THR A 745 -9.44 30.40 -33.62
C THR A 745 -8.10 31.14 -33.52
N ALA A 746 -7.06 30.61 -34.16
CA ALA A 746 -5.76 31.27 -34.23
C ALA A 746 -5.82 32.61 -35.01
N THR A 747 -6.84 32.80 -35.86
CA THR A 747 -6.91 33.93 -36.79
C THR A 747 -8.28 34.59 -36.84
N PRO A 748 -8.80 35.13 -35.71
CA PRO A 748 -10.07 35.83 -35.71
C PRO A 748 -9.98 37.12 -36.49
N SER A 749 -11.14 37.67 -36.87
CA SER A 749 -11.21 38.94 -37.59
C SER A 749 -12.26 39.88 -37.03
N PHE A 750 -12.09 41.19 -37.24
CA PHE A 750 -13.07 42.19 -36.88
C PHE A 750 -13.06 43.37 -37.86
N SER A 751 -14.13 44.18 -37.87
CA SER A 751 -14.16 45.42 -38.64
C SER A 751 -13.64 46.60 -37.82
N ALA A 752 -12.58 47.25 -38.28
CA ALA A 752 -11.98 48.40 -37.59
C ALA A 752 -12.99 49.54 -37.43
N PRO A 753 -13.14 50.13 -36.22
CA PRO A 753 -14.07 51.23 -36.00
C PRO A 753 -13.80 52.43 -36.91
N SER A 754 -14.88 53.04 -37.41
CA SER A 754 -14.81 54.23 -38.26
C SER A 754 -15.09 55.49 -37.46
N LYS A 755 -14.07 56.01 -36.76
CA LYS A 755 -14.12 57.24 -35.96
C LYS A 755 -13.30 58.35 -36.60
N THR A 756 -13.64 59.60 -36.29
CA THR A 756 -12.92 60.80 -36.77
C THR A 756 -11.62 61.07 -36.01
N ASN A 757 -11.32 60.30 -34.95
CA ASN A 757 -10.08 60.34 -34.21
C ASN A 757 -9.37 59.00 -34.35
N ALA A 758 -8.04 59.02 -34.46
CA ALA A 758 -7.24 57.79 -34.45
C ALA A 758 -7.30 57.14 -33.07
N GLN A 759 -7.23 55.82 -33.03
CA GLN A 759 -7.30 55.05 -31.79
C GLN A 759 -6.45 53.79 -31.86
N THR A 760 -6.06 53.30 -30.69
CA THR A 760 -5.41 52.00 -30.54
C THR A 760 -6.39 51.04 -29.89
N ILE A 761 -6.60 49.89 -30.53
CA ILE A 761 -7.37 48.76 -29.99
C ILE A 761 -6.36 47.70 -29.58
N THR A 762 -6.45 47.20 -28.34
CA THR A 762 -5.53 46.16 -27.85
C THR A 762 -6.29 44.89 -27.58
N PHE A 763 -5.72 43.78 -28.03
CA PHE A 763 -6.20 42.43 -27.73
C PHE A 763 -5.17 41.66 -26.94
N SER A 764 -5.66 40.73 -26.13
CA SER A 764 -4.86 39.72 -25.46
C SER A 764 -5.33 38.35 -25.90
N VAL A 765 -4.38 37.46 -26.22
CA VAL A 765 -4.66 36.06 -26.56
C VAL A 765 -4.05 35.12 -25.53
N VAL A 766 -4.83 34.11 -25.18
CA VAL A 766 -4.38 32.93 -24.43
C VAL A 766 -4.56 31.72 -25.33
N ALA A 767 -3.50 30.93 -25.50
CA ALA A 767 -3.56 29.65 -26.20
C ALA A 767 -3.90 28.54 -25.21
N ILE A 768 -4.82 27.64 -25.58
CA ILE A 768 -5.30 26.56 -24.72
C ILE A 768 -5.02 25.22 -25.40
N ASP A 769 -4.31 24.32 -24.73
CA ASP A 769 -4.01 22.98 -25.25
C ASP A 769 -5.22 22.03 -25.20
N SER A 770 -5.04 20.82 -25.77
CA SER A 770 -6.06 19.77 -25.79
C SER A 770 -6.47 19.22 -24.43
N GLU A 771 -5.77 19.60 -23.35
CA GLU A 771 -6.08 19.23 -21.97
C GLU A 771 -6.57 20.42 -21.13
N GLY A 772 -6.67 21.63 -21.71
CA GLY A 772 -7.17 22.83 -21.04
C GLY A 772 -6.10 23.71 -20.39
N ASN A 773 -4.81 23.44 -20.58
CA ASN A 773 -3.73 24.32 -20.07
C ASN A 773 -3.67 25.63 -20.83
N ARG A 774 -3.46 26.72 -20.09
CA ARG A 774 -3.56 28.09 -20.58
C ARG A 774 -2.18 28.73 -20.59
N SER A 775 -1.81 29.34 -21.71
CA SER A 775 -0.57 30.13 -21.79
C SER A 775 -0.62 31.39 -20.92
N ALA A 776 0.54 31.99 -20.64
CA ALA A 776 0.60 33.41 -20.32
C ALA A 776 -0.04 34.24 -21.46
N ALA A 777 -0.65 35.36 -21.11
CA ALA A 777 -1.36 36.19 -22.07
C ALA A 777 -0.39 36.99 -22.94
N ALA A 778 -0.52 36.89 -24.27
CA ALA A 778 0.22 37.70 -25.23
C ALA A 778 -0.66 38.85 -25.72
N ALA A 779 -0.08 40.02 -25.99
CA ALA A 779 -0.84 41.20 -26.40
C ALA A 779 -0.45 41.70 -27.79
N VAL A 780 -1.42 42.23 -28.53
CA VAL A 780 -1.24 42.89 -29.82
C VAL A 780 -2.03 44.19 -29.85
N SER A 781 -1.42 45.24 -30.39
CA SER A 781 -2.04 46.55 -30.58
C SER A 781 -2.33 46.82 -32.05
N ILE A 782 -3.54 47.31 -32.32
CA ILE A 782 -4.03 47.69 -33.64
C ILE A 782 -4.25 49.21 -33.65
N ASP A 783 -3.37 49.93 -34.32
CA ASP A 783 -3.48 51.37 -34.52
C ASP A 783 -4.43 51.65 -35.70
N VAL A 784 -5.65 52.08 -35.39
CA VAL A 784 -6.67 52.43 -36.36
C VAL A 784 -6.59 53.91 -36.68
N ALA A 785 -6.34 54.24 -37.95
CA ALA A 785 -6.30 55.62 -38.42
C ALA A 785 -7.70 56.29 -38.33
N ALA A 786 -7.71 57.60 -38.12
CA ALA A 786 -8.93 58.40 -38.21
C ALA A 786 -9.55 58.31 -39.62
N VAL A 787 -10.87 58.24 -39.69
CA VAL A 787 -11.62 58.50 -40.93
C VAL A 787 -11.34 59.93 -41.38
N VAL A 788 -10.79 60.08 -42.59
CA VAL A 788 -10.61 61.38 -43.22
C VAL A 788 -11.92 61.77 -43.90
N LEU A 789 -12.78 62.49 -43.17
CA LEU A 789 -13.99 63.07 -43.76
C LEU A 789 -13.60 64.22 -44.71
N SER A 790 -14.31 64.34 -45.84
CA SER A 790 -14.13 65.49 -46.72
C SER A 790 -14.51 66.79 -45.99
N GLU A 791 -13.79 67.88 -46.25
CA GLU A 791 -14.08 69.18 -45.62
C GLU A 791 -15.51 69.64 -45.90
N ILE A 792 -16.04 69.29 -47.08
CA ILE A 792 -17.43 69.58 -47.44
C ILE A 792 -18.43 68.79 -46.59
N LEU A 793 -18.17 67.51 -46.31
CA LEU A 793 -19.05 66.71 -45.44
C LEU A 793 -19.19 67.36 -44.06
N LYS A 794 -18.06 67.76 -43.46
CA LYS A 794 -18.03 68.44 -42.16
C LYS A 794 -18.84 69.73 -42.15
N ILE A 795 -18.87 70.45 -43.28
CA ILE A 795 -19.65 71.68 -43.44
C ILE A 795 -21.14 71.33 -43.59
N ILE A 796 -21.53 70.49 -44.55
CA ILE A 796 -22.94 70.15 -44.82
C ILE A 796 -23.60 69.47 -43.60
N GLU A 797 -22.86 68.68 -42.82
CA GLU A 797 -23.35 68.06 -41.58
C GLU A 797 -23.66 69.08 -40.46
N ARG A 798 -23.17 70.31 -40.54
CA ARG A 798 -23.46 71.36 -39.53
C ARG A 798 -24.50 72.38 -39.96
N LEU A 799 -24.86 72.41 -41.24
CA LEU A 799 -25.77 73.40 -41.79
C LEU A 799 -27.23 72.95 -41.70
N ASP A 800 -28.09 73.94 -41.50
CA ASP A 800 -29.51 73.87 -41.80
C ASP A 800 -29.73 74.32 -43.24
N PHE A 801 -30.80 73.83 -43.88
CA PHE A 801 -31.12 74.19 -45.25
C PHE A 801 -32.56 74.68 -45.37
N GLU A 802 -32.78 75.68 -46.20
CA GLU A 802 -34.10 76.10 -46.65
C GLU A 802 -34.35 75.46 -48.03
N LEU A 803 -35.46 74.74 -48.15
CA LEU A 803 -35.90 74.14 -49.41
C LEU A 803 -36.81 75.12 -50.13
N GLN A 804 -36.35 75.60 -51.30
CA GLN A 804 -37.13 76.45 -52.20
C GLN A 804 -37.62 75.68 -53.41
N THR A 805 -38.88 75.91 -53.76
CA THR A 805 -39.56 75.18 -54.84
C THR A 805 -40.30 76.15 -55.76
N GLN A 806 -40.35 75.85 -57.06
CA GLN A 806 -41.07 76.68 -58.04
C GLN A 806 -42.60 76.49 -58.02
N GLY A 807 -43.11 75.51 -57.27
CA GLY A 807 -44.53 75.18 -57.19
C GLY A 807 -44.83 74.18 -56.07
N ASP A 808 -46.06 73.67 -56.02
CA ASP A 808 -46.46 72.70 -55.01
C ASP A 808 -45.80 71.33 -55.25
N VAL A 809 -45.07 70.82 -54.26
CA VAL A 809 -44.43 69.50 -54.33
C VAL A 809 -45.45 68.38 -54.20
N ASN A 810 -45.98 67.94 -55.33
CA ASN A 810 -46.94 66.86 -55.45
C ASN A 810 -46.36 65.66 -56.18
N ALA A 811 -46.51 64.45 -55.62
CA ALA A 811 -46.30 63.22 -56.37
C ALA A 811 -47.60 62.82 -57.06
N TYR A 812 -47.52 62.50 -58.34
CA TYR A 812 -48.59 61.86 -59.09
C TYR A 812 -48.11 60.51 -59.58
N TYR A 813 -48.77 59.46 -59.08
CA TYR A 813 -48.45 58.08 -59.40
C TYR A 813 -48.38 57.87 -60.93
N GLY A 814 -47.26 57.35 -61.41
CA GLY A 814 -47.03 57.06 -62.84
C GLY A 814 -46.88 58.28 -63.75
N ARG A 815 -46.67 59.49 -63.21
CA ARG A 815 -46.41 60.71 -64.01
C ARG A 815 -44.99 61.24 -63.82
N ALA A 816 -44.36 61.61 -64.93
CA ALA A 816 -43.04 62.24 -64.97
C ALA A 816 -43.08 63.75 -64.66
N ASN A 817 -43.80 64.16 -63.62
CA ASN A 817 -43.80 65.57 -63.20
C ASN A 817 -42.44 65.92 -62.61
N ARG A 818 -41.79 66.94 -63.18
CA ARG A 818 -40.47 67.42 -62.78
C ARG A 818 -40.64 68.76 -62.07
N GLU A 819 -40.51 68.75 -60.76
CA GLU A 819 -40.51 69.97 -59.95
C GLU A 819 -39.08 70.46 -59.77
N VAL A 820 -38.85 71.77 -59.81
CA VAL A 820 -37.52 72.34 -59.55
C VAL A 820 -37.42 72.65 -58.06
N MET A 821 -36.44 72.02 -57.41
CA MET A 821 -36.10 72.20 -56.00
C MET A 821 -34.69 72.79 -55.86
N LYS A 822 -34.49 73.71 -54.92
CA LYS A 822 -33.19 74.30 -54.60
C LYS A 822 -32.95 74.27 -53.09
N LEU A 823 -31.71 74.04 -52.69
CA LEU A 823 -31.29 73.99 -51.29
C LEU A 823 -30.47 75.24 -50.95
N LYS A 824 -30.98 76.08 -50.05
CA LYS A 824 -30.26 77.27 -49.54
C LYS A 824 -29.66 76.95 -48.16
N PRO A 825 -28.33 76.89 -48.01
CA PRO A 825 -27.70 76.65 -46.71
C PRO A 825 -27.84 77.87 -45.78
N SER A 826 -27.85 77.62 -44.46
CA SER A 826 -27.88 78.67 -43.44
C SER A 826 -26.61 79.52 -43.39
N ASN A 827 -25.47 78.99 -43.85
CA ASN A 827 -24.20 79.71 -44.04
C ASN A 827 -23.50 79.19 -45.32
N PRO A 828 -23.14 80.06 -46.30
CA PRO A 828 -22.48 79.64 -47.54
C PRO A 828 -20.96 79.41 -47.40
N GLU A 829 -20.35 79.71 -46.25
CA GLU A 829 -18.89 79.62 -46.07
C GLU A 829 -18.35 78.21 -46.34
N GLY A 830 -17.33 78.12 -47.20
CA GLY A 830 -16.68 76.86 -47.59
C GLY A 830 -17.44 76.02 -48.61
N LEU A 831 -18.61 76.47 -49.09
CA LEU A 831 -19.41 75.81 -50.13
C LEU A 831 -19.29 76.53 -51.48
N VAL A 832 -19.31 75.76 -52.57
CA VAL A 832 -19.52 76.27 -53.93
C VAL A 832 -21.02 76.53 -54.12
N MET A 833 -21.35 77.78 -54.43
CA MET A 833 -22.73 78.26 -54.55
C MET A 833 -23.08 78.59 -56.00
N ASP A 834 -24.37 78.51 -56.33
CA ASP A 834 -24.98 79.04 -57.56
C ASP A 834 -26.06 80.05 -57.15
N GLY A 835 -25.70 81.33 -57.15
CA GLY A 835 -26.46 82.36 -56.46
C GLY A 835 -26.43 82.16 -54.94
N GLU A 836 -27.60 82.09 -54.30
CA GLU A 836 -27.74 81.81 -52.86
C GLU A 836 -27.91 80.31 -52.54
N PHE A 837 -27.88 79.43 -53.55
CA PHE A 837 -28.19 78.01 -53.41
C PHE A 837 -26.95 77.14 -53.54
N LEU A 838 -26.95 75.99 -52.86
CA LEU A 838 -25.91 74.98 -52.94
C LEU A 838 -25.77 74.49 -54.39
N ASN A 839 -24.56 74.53 -54.95
CA ASN A 839 -24.30 73.91 -56.25
C ASN A 839 -24.15 72.39 -56.08
N LEU A 840 -25.09 71.63 -56.62
CA LEU A 840 -25.19 70.18 -56.49
C LEU A 840 -24.30 69.39 -57.47
N GLU A 841 -23.71 70.08 -58.47
CA GLU A 841 -22.70 69.50 -59.38
C GLU A 841 -21.25 69.73 -58.89
N SER A 842 -21.10 70.40 -57.75
CA SER A 842 -19.81 70.72 -57.12
C SER A 842 -19.80 70.17 -55.69
N ASN A 843 -18.97 70.73 -54.79
CA ASN A 843 -18.97 70.35 -53.37
C ASN A 843 -18.72 68.86 -53.13
N THR A 844 -17.99 68.20 -54.05
CA THR A 844 -17.74 66.76 -54.06
C THR A 844 -19.02 65.91 -53.91
N ILE A 845 -20.19 66.44 -54.26
CA ILE A 845 -21.46 65.71 -54.19
C ILE A 845 -21.47 64.63 -55.27
N THR A 846 -21.67 63.38 -54.84
CA THR A 846 -21.64 62.20 -55.72
C THR A 846 -23.04 61.67 -56.04
N GLU A 847 -24.01 61.96 -55.17
CA GLU A 847 -25.40 61.51 -55.32
C GLU A 847 -26.35 62.39 -54.49
N VAL A 848 -27.55 62.61 -55.01
CA VAL A 848 -28.69 63.11 -54.22
C VAL A 848 -29.81 62.09 -54.32
N LYS A 849 -30.34 61.64 -53.18
CA LYS A 849 -31.54 60.80 -53.10
C LYS A 849 -32.71 61.58 -52.54
N ILE A 850 -33.91 61.24 -53.01
CA ILE A 850 -35.15 61.64 -52.36
C ILE A 850 -35.81 60.38 -51.84
N VAL A 851 -36.16 60.37 -50.56
CA VAL A 851 -36.79 59.24 -49.87
C VAL A 851 -38.14 59.67 -49.32
N ALA A 852 -39.18 58.91 -49.63
CA ALA A 852 -40.54 59.10 -49.12
C ALA A 852 -41.19 57.74 -48.85
N GLU A 853 -41.84 57.59 -47.69
CA GLU A 853 -42.57 56.36 -47.29
C GLU A 853 -41.80 55.04 -47.51
N GLY A 854 -40.46 55.07 -47.34
CA GLY A 854 -39.59 53.89 -47.51
C GLY A 854 -39.14 53.60 -48.95
N VAL A 855 -39.59 54.38 -49.93
CA VAL A 855 -39.15 54.31 -51.33
C VAL A 855 -38.18 55.45 -51.62
N SER A 856 -37.21 55.23 -52.52
CA SER A 856 -36.22 56.24 -52.89
C SER A 856 -35.99 56.36 -54.39
N ILE A 857 -35.74 57.57 -54.85
CA ILE A 857 -35.23 57.88 -56.19
C ILE A 857 -33.86 58.55 -56.08
N SER A 858 -33.01 58.40 -57.09
CA SER A 858 -31.60 58.79 -57.05
C SER A 858 -31.17 59.58 -58.30
N SER A 859 -30.26 60.55 -58.11
CA SER A 859 -29.57 61.25 -59.20
C SER A 859 -28.56 60.40 -59.97
N LYS A 860 -28.27 59.17 -59.52
CA LYS A 860 -27.54 58.17 -60.32
C LYS A 860 -28.42 57.51 -61.38
N THR A 861 -29.72 57.80 -61.38
CA THR A 861 -30.69 57.33 -62.38
C THR A 861 -31.31 58.53 -63.10
N ASP A 862 -32.14 58.30 -64.12
CA ASP A 862 -32.85 59.37 -64.84
C ASP A 862 -34.02 59.98 -64.05
N ALA A 863 -34.29 59.43 -62.85
CA ALA A 863 -35.33 59.88 -61.93
C ALA A 863 -35.04 61.26 -61.33
N ILE A 864 -33.78 61.66 -61.21
CA ILE A 864 -33.42 63.00 -60.74
C ILE A 864 -32.38 63.61 -61.68
N ASN A 865 -32.73 64.73 -62.32
CA ASN A 865 -31.75 65.53 -63.07
C ASN A 865 -31.20 66.62 -62.16
N ILE A 866 -29.89 66.82 -62.20
CA ILE A 866 -29.22 67.92 -61.51
C ILE A 866 -28.69 68.90 -62.57
N ASN A 867 -28.88 70.19 -62.33
CA ASN A 867 -28.31 71.26 -63.14
C ASN A 867 -27.89 72.41 -62.21
N LYS A 868 -26.59 72.50 -61.91
CA LYS A 868 -26.04 73.38 -60.87
C LYS A 868 -26.79 73.27 -59.54
N SER A 869 -27.53 74.30 -59.13
CA SER A 869 -28.35 74.30 -57.89
C SER A 869 -29.73 73.64 -58.03
N GLU A 870 -30.15 73.31 -59.25
CA GLU A 870 -31.48 72.78 -59.54
C GLU A 870 -31.50 71.26 -59.38
N LEU A 871 -32.23 70.79 -58.36
CA LEU A 871 -32.61 69.41 -58.17
C LEU A 871 -33.98 69.20 -58.83
N ILE A 872 -34.03 68.38 -59.89
CA ILE A 872 -35.21 68.21 -60.75
C ILE A 872 -35.70 66.75 -60.73
N PRO A 873 -36.33 66.30 -59.63
CA PRO A 873 -36.83 64.94 -59.48
C PRO A 873 -38.13 64.68 -60.25
N ARG A 874 -38.28 63.47 -60.79
CA ARG A 874 -39.56 62.87 -61.20
C ARG A 874 -40.22 62.23 -59.98
N LEU A 875 -40.97 63.00 -59.20
CA LEU A 875 -41.54 62.52 -57.94
C LEU A 875 -42.56 61.38 -58.11
N GLY A 876 -43.16 61.22 -59.29
CA GLY A 876 -44.02 60.08 -59.58
C GLY A 876 -43.30 58.73 -59.59
N ASP A 877 -41.97 58.72 -59.71
CA ASP A 877 -41.13 57.51 -59.66
C ASP A 877 -40.95 56.98 -58.22
N LEU A 878 -41.38 57.73 -57.20
CA LEU A 878 -41.42 57.24 -55.80
C LEU A 878 -42.50 56.17 -55.57
N ASP A 879 -43.41 55.93 -56.53
CA ASP A 879 -44.39 54.82 -56.57
C ASP A 879 -45.25 54.62 -55.29
N ILE A 880 -45.44 55.67 -54.48
CA ILE A 880 -46.10 55.62 -53.16
C ILE A 880 -47.63 55.38 -53.17
N GLY A 881 -48.21 55.00 -54.32
CA GLY A 881 -49.62 54.60 -54.43
C GLY A 881 -50.70 55.66 -54.13
N LYS A 882 -50.33 56.93 -53.92
CA LYS A 882 -51.24 58.06 -53.63
C LYS A 882 -50.84 59.32 -54.38
N ASN A 883 -51.82 60.18 -54.71
CA ASN A 883 -51.60 61.48 -55.33
C ASN A 883 -51.77 62.60 -54.29
N GLY A 884 -50.86 63.58 -54.28
CA GLY A 884 -50.96 64.78 -53.43
C GLY A 884 -49.62 65.23 -52.85
N ASN A 885 -49.70 66.12 -51.86
CA ASN A 885 -48.53 66.62 -51.12
C ASN A 885 -47.80 65.46 -50.45
N ILE A 886 -46.49 65.37 -50.67
CA ILE A 886 -45.64 64.31 -50.10
C ILE A 886 -44.75 64.84 -48.98
N TYR A 887 -44.49 63.95 -48.01
CA TYR A 887 -43.40 64.13 -47.05
C TYR A 887 -42.19 63.35 -47.53
N PHE A 888 -41.04 64.01 -47.59
CA PHE A 888 -39.82 63.41 -48.09
C PHE A 888 -38.58 63.99 -47.41
N SER A 889 -37.52 63.20 -47.43
CA SER A 889 -36.18 63.61 -47.05
C SER A 889 -35.30 63.64 -48.30
N ILE A 890 -34.47 64.65 -48.41
CA ILE A 890 -33.39 64.74 -49.40
C ILE A 890 -32.12 64.26 -48.70
N ILE A 891 -31.40 63.32 -49.29
CA ILE A 891 -30.13 62.81 -48.78
C ILE A 891 -29.03 63.21 -49.76
N VAL A 892 -28.02 63.93 -49.27
CA VAL A 892 -26.88 64.38 -50.08
C VAL A 892 -25.67 63.51 -49.73
N PHE A 893 -25.11 62.81 -50.72
CA PHE A 893 -23.89 62.03 -50.58
C PHE A 893 -22.72 62.84 -51.14
N VAL A 894 -21.67 62.97 -50.34
CA VAL A 894 -20.42 63.63 -50.73
C VAL A 894 -19.29 62.61 -50.82
N GLU A 895 -18.22 62.95 -51.52
CA GLU A 895 -17.06 62.08 -51.66
C GLU A 895 -16.52 61.67 -50.28
N GLY A 896 -16.33 60.36 -50.12
CA GLY A 896 -15.91 59.74 -48.85
C GLY A 896 -17.04 59.40 -47.87
N ASP A 897 -18.32 59.67 -48.22
CA ASP A 897 -19.49 59.34 -47.39
C ASP A 897 -20.42 58.34 -48.09
N ASP A 898 -20.62 57.19 -47.46
CA ASP A 898 -21.51 56.11 -47.91
C ASP A 898 -22.90 56.16 -47.24
N LYS A 899 -23.08 56.95 -46.19
CA LYS A 899 -24.32 57.05 -45.40
C LYS A 899 -25.20 58.21 -45.84
N GLY A 900 -24.58 59.29 -46.33
CA GLY A 900 -25.28 60.47 -46.82
C GLY A 900 -25.80 61.37 -45.69
N VAL A 901 -25.86 62.68 -45.95
CA VAL A 901 -26.43 63.66 -45.00
C VAL A 901 -27.92 63.83 -45.28
N VAL A 902 -28.75 63.50 -44.28
CA VAL A 902 -30.21 63.62 -44.36
C VAL A 902 -30.65 65.06 -44.09
N VAL A 903 -31.38 65.64 -45.03
CA VAL A 903 -31.95 66.99 -44.99
C VAL A 903 -33.46 66.88 -45.26
N SER A 904 -34.31 67.25 -44.30
CA SER A 904 -35.75 66.92 -44.37
C SER A 904 -36.65 68.16 -44.39
N SER A 905 -37.60 68.24 -45.31
CA SER A 905 -38.63 69.29 -45.27
C SER A 905 -39.85 68.82 -44.48
N LYS A 906 -40.19 69.60 -43.43
CA LYS A 906 -41.43 69.46 -42.63
C LYS A 906 -41.55 68.17 -41.79
N GLY A 907 -41.05 68.19 -40.55
CA GLY A 907 -41.72 67.55 -39.41
C GLY A 907 -41.39 66.10 -39.01
N ALA A 908 -40.24 65.52 -39.36
CA ALA A 908 -39.80 64.25 -38.77
C ALA A 908 -38.93 64.51 -37.51
N THR A 909 -39.40 64.12 -36.33
CA THR A 909 -38.61 64.14 -35.09
C THR A 909 -37.31 63.36 -35.28
N GLY A 910 -36.16 64.02 -35.06
CA GLY A 910 -34.82 63.42 -35.16
C GLY A 910 -34.06 63.74 -36.46
N ASN A 911 -34.70 64.33 -37.47
CA ASN A 911 -34.02 64.78 -38.70
C ASN A 911 -33.73 66.28 -38.68
N LYS A 912 -32.71 66.72 -39.43
CA LYS A 912 -32.41 68.15 -39.58
C LYS A 912 -33.60 68.90 -40.19
N PRO A 913 -34.14 69.93 -39.51
CA PRO A 913 -35.31 70.64 -39.98
C PRO A 913 -34.96 71.53 -41.19
N MET A 914 -35.64 71.35 -42.32
CA MET A 914 -35.67 72.34 -43.40
C MET A 914 -36.91 73.22 -43.31
N ILE A 915 -36.69 74.51 -43.50
CA ILE A 915 -37.76 75.48 -43.75
C ILE A 915 -38.18 75.33 -45.21
N TYR A 916 -39.47 75.08 -45.44
CA TYR A 916 -40.04 74.96 -46.78
C TYR A 916 -40.65 76.29 -47.21
N VAL A 917 -40.17 76.84 -48.32
CA VAL A 917 -40.65 78.10 -48.89
C VAL A 917 -41.06 77.84 -50.35
N THR A 918 -42.31 78.14 -50.67
CA THR A 918 -42.79 78.18 -52.06
C THR A 918 -42.57 79.60 -52.58
N LEU A 919 -41.91 79.74 -53.73
CA LEU A 919 -41.63 81.04 -54.36
C LEU A 919 -42.90 81.71 -54.90
#